data_AF-A0AA39NY43-F1
#
_entry.id   AF-A0AA39NY43-F1
#
_cell.length_a   1.000
_cell.length_b   1.000
_cell.length_c   1.000
_cell.angle_alpha   90.00
_cell.angle_beta   90.00
_cell.angle_gamma   90.00
#
_symmetry.space_group_name_H-M   'P 1'
#
loop_
_entity.id
_entity.type
_entity.pdbx_description
1 polymer ?
#
loop_
_entity_poly.entity_id
_entity_poly.type
_entity_poly.pdbx_seq_one_letter_code
_entity_poly.pdbx_strand_id
1 'polypeptide(L)'
;MAPIKSAKVAKYTYAERVLSSMTQIQREHKKQAVNLISLRAHVKKIAEQKRDKLGPNWSNWVGRAVAKLEDDGVLTASGPGRVMLTPSGKKAITAARRSILSAAPPGTFGSPSQEDLVTRIAVKDRGTKRPLRRSLADFDINILSSPSRPRAKRIRVSRDAERTPISRMTKAQASCVFQRQDMLSSSHLHSLQLKEELASVKKAHELALLRATSPLTDLSDEDARAIQSERLQEELKMREQEIADIRVELQDARRRAELDGFHTQLNDHTHSASAPMTPCHAAQLRRTHSGGVTRTQSGTIIPDISRHPTPPSSPPDMGYGNMREDDSDIPDIFSSPFMPRTGNDNEDNFRINREEGRGNRSGPERQGMSLIRSEDLRNTNKTLNETRAVLEEFRIKNTALIKENDDTAHQLSDFKTTAQSETQNNVTLINDLNRSIQDLRSENSSLKDLKLKLISTNTALLAQVKQLESMTESFGKLTQDADQLRNENDESKSTLARLRNDLKLAEEESFATKAEVETLRLEKEVLLMEANNYKAEMEKALSEEKAVSSERLYVLSSIRQAQAELKTSFQACRIELEAKDVQVKDLSATLQTKELLLGGSAKKIETMQEDLHKVTAQSHDAMESLRAEKDSRMCEMTQTTSLYMTTAKTLSETEALVSELRSELKTQTAATNAAQSSFEQEQIRAVSLRDELVGAQDRAEAAEEEVNELRASKATDESTISSLKAMFERLKTAQMVTFNQFEGQVTSAGPSPSPVRKALIRSGTGM
;
A
#
# COMPACT_ATOMS: atom_id res chain seq x y z
N MET A 1 52.17 31.68 25.63
CA MET A 1 51.04 30.80 26.04
C MET A 1 50.41 30.22 24.78
N ALA A 2 49.98 28.95 24.79
CA ALA A 2 49.31 28.36 23.62
C ALA A 2 47.85 28.85 23.53
N PRO A 3 47.32 29.16 22.32
CA PRO A 3 45.92 29.54 22.18
C PRO A 3 45.02 28.34 22.52
N ILE A 4 44.22 28.47 23.58
CA ILE A 4 43.22 27.48 23.97
C ILE A 4 42.23 27.33 22.82
N LYS A 5 42.28 26.19 22.12
CA LYS A 5 41.43 25.91 20.96
C LYS A 5 39.98 25.88 21.41
N SER A 6 39.25 26.96 21.14
CA SER A 6 37.83 27.08 21.51
C SER A 6 37.05 25.88 20.98
N ALA A 7 36.29 25.23 21.87
CA ALA A 7 35.53 24.03 21.52
C ALA A 7 34.61 24.35 20.34
N LYS A 8 34.70 23.56 19.26
CA LYS A 8 33.96 23.81 18.02
C LYS A 8 32.46 23.67 18.28
N VAL A 9 31.77 24.81 18.49
CA VAL A 9 30.32 24.86 18.71
C VAL A 9 29.61 24.12 17.57
N ALA A 10 28.80 23.13 17.93
CA ALA A 10 28.10 22.29 16.97
C ALA A 10 27.09 23.13 16.18
N LYS A 11 27.28 23.22 14.85
CA LYS A 11 26.41 24.01 13.97
C LYS A 11 25.00 23.40 13.93
N TYR A 12 23.99 24.16 14.37
CA TYR A 12 22.60 23.71 14.33
C TYR A 12 22.07 23.68 12.90
N THR A 13 21.47 22.56 12.51
CA THR A 13 20.73 22.41 11.25
C THR A 13 19.43 23.24 11.28
N TYR A 14 18.87 23.53 10.10
CA TYR A 14 17.61 24.28 10.03
C TYR A 14 16.41 23.51 10.62
N ALA A 15 16.42 22.17 10.59
CA ALA A 15 15.41 21.35 11.25
C ALA A 15 15.47 21.47 12.80
N GLU A 16 16.68 21.41 13.39
CA GLU A 16 16.86 21.65 14.83
C GLU A 16 16.41 23.08 15.22
N ARG A 17 16.81 24.11 14.45
CA ARG A 17 16.40 25.51 14.69
C ARG A 17 14.88 25.67 14.61
N VAL A 18 14.23 25.03 13.64
CA VAL A 18 12.78 25.06 13.45
C VAL A 18 12.06 24.40 14.63
N LEU A 19 12.45 23.19 15.05
CA LEU A 19 11.80 22.52 16.18
C LEU A 19 12.07 23.20 17.53
N SER A 20 13.25 23.77 17.72
CA SER A 20 13.59 24.61 18.89
C SER A 20 12.65 25.83 18.94
N SER A 21 12.57 26.60 17.85
CA SER A 21 11.68 27.75 17.73
C SER A 21 10.20 27.38 17.89
N MET A 22 9.76 26.28 17.27
CA MET A 22 8.38 25.80 17.35
C MET A 22 8.01 25.43 18.78
N THR A 23 8.88 24.69 19.48
CA THR A 23 8.66 24.29 20.87
C THR A 23 8.65 25.49 21.82
N GLN A 24 9.50 26.49 21.56
CA GLN A 24 9.54 27.73 22.34
C GLN A 24 8.28 28.58 22.12
N ILE A 25 7.85 28.82 20.88
CA ILE A 25 6.60 29.54 20.56
C ILE A 25 5.38 28.84 21.20
N GLN A 26 5.29 27.51 21.12
CA GLN A 26 4.20 26.76 21.75
C GLN A 26 4.18 26.91 23.28
N ARG A 27 5.35 26.99 23.93
CA ARG A 27 5.45 27.25 25.38
C ARG A 27 5.06 28.70 25.71
N GLU A 28 5.63 29.67 25.03
CA GLU A 28 5.44 31.11 25.30
C GLU A 28 3.99 31.55 25.06
N HIS A 29 3.38 31.11 23.96
CA HIS A 29 2.04 31.59 23.55
C HIS A 29 0.90 30.60 23.80
N LYS A 30 1.17 29.38 24.26
CA LYS A 30 0.18 28.28 24.46
C LYS A 30 -0.62 27.86 23.20
N LYS A 31 -0.27 28.38 22.02
CA LYS A 31 -0.95 28.08 20.74
C LYS A 31 -0.42 26.78 20.13
N GLN A 32 -1.29 25.90 19.65
CA GLN A 32 -0.86 24.62 19.04
C GLN A 32 -0.34 24.78 17.61
N ALA A 33 -0.99 25.64 16.81
CA ALA A 33 -0.56 25.99 15.46
C ALA A 33 0.16 27.36 15.45
N VAL A 34 1.17 27.48 14.59
CA VAL A 34 2.06 28.64 14.49
C VAL A 34 2.15 29.07 13.02
N ASN A 35 2.07 30.37 12.76
CA ASN A 35 2.25 30.92 11.42
C ASN A 35 3.74 30.83 10.99
N LEU A 36 4.00 30.37 9.77
CA LEU A 36 5.34 30.20 9.19
C LEU A 36 6.17 31.51 9.20
N ILE A 37 5.53 32.67 9.10
CA ILE A 37 6.17 34.00 9.21
C ILE A 37 6.66 34.21 10.65
N SER A 38 5.83 33.95 11.65
CA SER A 38 6.20 34.03 13.08
C SER A 38 7.30 33.02 13.43
N LEU A 39 7.21 31.81 12.88
CA LEU A 39 8.23 30.77 13.04
C LEU A 39 9.59 31.19 12.45
N ARG A 40 9.60 31.79 11.25
CA ARG A 40 10.80 32.39 10.64
C ARG A 40 11.38 33.51 11.50
N ALA A 41 10.55 34.45 11.97
CA ALA A 41 10.99 35.55 12.83
C ALA A 41 11.63 35.04 14.14
N HIS A 42 11.07 33.98 14.73
CA HIS A 42 11.60 33.38 15.95
C HIS A 42 12.88 32.56 15.71
N VAL A 43 13.03 31.88 14.57
CA VAL A 43 14.30 31.26 14.14
C VAL A 43 15.41 32.32 14.02
N LYS A 44 15.09 33.51 13.50
CA LYS A 44 16.02 34.65 13.45
C LYS A 44 16.42 35.11 14.86
N LYS A 45 15.44 35.36 15.73
CA LYS A 45 15.64 35.77 17.14
C LYS A 45 16.52 34.78 17.92
N ILE A 46 16.25 33.48 17.84
CA ILE A 46 17.05 32.45 18.53
C ILE A 46 18.48 32.38 17.98
N ALA A 47 18.65 32.48 16.66
CA ALA A 47 19.99 32.46 16.05
C ALA A 47 20.82 33.68 16.47
N GLU A 48 20.22 34.87 16.49
CA GLU A 48 20.84 36.11 16.97
C GLU A 48 21.21 36.02 18.46
N GLN A 49 20.30 35.54 19.31
CA GLN A 49 20.54 35.31 20.73
C GLN A 49 21.70 34.33 20.99
N LYS A 50 21.83 33.28 20.15
CA LYS A 50 22.92 32.29 20.22
C LYS A 50 24.18 32.70 19.45
N ARG A 51 24.21 33.90 18.83
CA ARG A 51 25.27 34.40 17.93
C ARG A 51 25.60 33.45 16.77
N ASP A 52 24.62 32.65 16.35
CA ASP A 52 24.73 31.68 15.25
C ASP A 52 24.38 32.35 13.91
N LYS A 53 25.32 32.34 12.96
CA LYS A 53 25.19 33.03 11.68
C LYS A 53 24.23 32.29 10.73
N LEU A 54 23.05 32.86 10.52
CA LEU A 54 22.15 32.48 9.44
C LEU A 54 22.74 32.85 8.07
N GLY A 55 22.48 32.03 7.04
CA GLY A 55 22.89 32.31 5.66
C GLY A 55 21.93 33.28 4.96
N PRO A 56 22.31 33.88 3.81
CA PRO A 56 21.44 34.86 3.13
C PRO A 56 20.05 34.29 2.80
N ASN A 57 19.98 33.03 2.36
CA ASN A 57 18.73 32.35 1.99
C ASN A 57 18.07 31.59 3.16
N TRP A 58 18.31 31.99 4.42
CA TRP A 58 17.84 31.27 5.61
C TRP A 58 16.32 31.10 5.67
N SER A 59 15.53 32.06 5.18
CA SER A 59 14.06 32.01 5.17
C SER A 59 13.51 30.90 4.26
N ASN A 60 14.19 30.64 3.14
CA ASN A 60 13.92 29.55 2.21
C ASN A 60 14.42 28.21 2.77
N TRP A 61 15.54 28.19 3.48
CA TRP A 61 16.03 27.00 4.18
C TRP A 61 15.15 26.63 5.38
N VAL A 62 14.54 27.59 6.08
CA VAL A 62 13.47 27.34 7.07
C VAL A 62 12.24 26.74 6.39
N GLY A 63 11.81 27.26 5.24
CA GLY A 63 10.69 26.68 4.47
C GLY A 63 10.94 25.22 4.08
N ARG A 64 12.12 24.92 3.52
CA ARG A 64 12.52 23.54 3.18
C ARG A 64 12.67 22.64 4.41
N ALA A 65 13.09 23.18 5.55
CA ALA A 65 13.17 22.43 6.80
C ALA A 65 11.81 22.14 7.43
N VAL A 66 10.82 23.04 7.27
CA VAL A 66 9.42 22.80 7.64
C VAL A 66 8.85 21.69 6.75
N ALA A 67 8.91 21.82 5.43
CA ALA A 67 8.43 20.79 4.50
C ALA A 67 9.05 19.42 4.79
N LYS A 68 10.37 19.34 4.99
CA LYS A 68 11.02 18.09 5.37
C LYS A 68 10.54 17.53 6.73
N LEU A 69 10.20 18.38 7.70
CA LEU A 69 9.66 17.93 8.97
C LEU A 69 8.18 17.52 8.88
N GLU A 70 7.48 17.95 7.84
CA GLU A 70 6.16 17.45 7.44
C GLU A 70 6.31 16.08 6.74
N ASP A 71 7.28 15.92 5.83
CA ASP A 71 7.68 14.62 5.24
C ASP A 71 8.12 13.60 6.32
N ASP A 72 8.93 14.03 7.31
CA ASP A 72 9.37 13.20 8.45
C ASP A 72 8.22 12.95 9.47
N GLY A 73 6.99 13.43 9.21
CA GLY A 73 5.79 13.23 10.04
C GLY A 73 5.86 13.88 11.44
N VAL A 74 6.74 14.87 11.63
CA VAL A 74 6.96 15.58 12.89
C VAL A 74 6.06 16.82 12.99
N LEU A 75 5.93 17.55 11.88
CA LEU A 75 5.04 18.68 11.70
C LEU A 75 3.88 18.30 10.75
N THR A 76 2.84 19.12 10.72
CA THR A 76 1.76 19.06 9.72
C THR A 76 1.22 20.47 9.49
N ALA A 77 0.79 20.74 8.26
CA ALA A 77 0.05 21.95 7.93
C ALA A 77 -1.28 22.01 8.71
N SER A 78 -1.67 23.22 9.11
CA SER A 78 -2.85 23.52 9.93
C SER A 78 -3.64 24.66 9.27
N GLY A 79 -3.79 24.57 7.94
CA GLY A 79 -4.24 25.64 7.06
C GLY A 79 -3.09 26.44 6.41
N PRO A 80 -3.40 27.34 5.46
CA PRO A 80 -2.42 28.05 4.66
C PRO A 80 -1.43 28.84 5.53
N GLY A 81 -0.14 28.55 5.36
CA GLY A 81 0.95 29.19 6.11
C GLY A 81 0.96 28.91 7.63
N ARG A 82 0.20 27.94 8.13
CA ARG A 82 0.17 27.52 9.54
C ARG A 82 0.68 26.10 9.70
N VAL A 83 1.50 25.87 10.72
CA VAL A 83 2.14 24.58 10.99
C VAL A 83 1.91 24.18 12.45
N MET A 84 1.73 22.90 12.74
CA MET A 84 1.62 22.37 14.10
C MET A 84 2.43 21.07 14.29
N LEU A 85 2.84 20.77 15.53
CA LEU A 85 3.46 19.46 15.85
C LEU A 85 2.41 18.35 15.82
N THR A 86 2.67 17.29 15.06
CA THR A 86 1.83 16.08 15.03
C THR A 86 1.86 15.37 16.39
N PRO A 87 0.89 14.48 16.69
CA PRO A 87 0.99 13.58 17.84
C PRO A 87 2.29 12.74 17.82
N SER A 88 2.80 12.41 16.63
CA SER A 88 4.06 11.69 16.42
C SER A 88 5.28 12.54 16.80
N GLY A 89 5.33 13.80 16.36
CA GLY A 89 6.37 14.77 16.74
C GLY A 89 6.35 15.12 18.23
N LYS A 90 5.16 15.34 18.81
CA LYS A 90 4.97 15.53 20.26
C LYS A 90 5.49 14.33 21.07
N LYS A 91 5.20 13.09 20.64
CA LYS A 91 5.77 11.86 21.23
C LYS A 91 7.31 11.81 21.10
N ALA A 92 7.88 12.15 19.94
CA ALA A 92 9.34 12.15 19.71
C ALA A 92 10.07 13.14 20.63
N ILE A 93 9.60 14.40 20.71
CA ILE A 93 10.16 15.42 21.60
C ILE A 93 10.04 14.99 23.08
N THR A 94 8.96 14.32 23.45
CA THR A 94 8.73 13.81 24.83
C THR A 94 9.59 12.57 25.15
N ALA A 95 9.92 11.74 24.15
CA ALA A 95 10.89 10.66 24.28
C ALA A 95 12.32 11.21 24.42
N ALA A 96 12.70 12.17 23.57
CA ALA A 96 13.99 12.86 23.62
C ALA A 96 14.20 13.65 24.93
N ARG A 97 13.13 14.24 25.49
CA ARG A 97 13.17 14.78 26.87
C ARG A 97 13.48 13.67 27.87
N ARG A 98 12.69 12.59 27.88
CA ARG A 98 12.88 11.49 28.85
C ARG A 98 14.26 10.83 28.77
N SER A 99 14.82 10.59 27.58
CA SER A 99 16.17 10.02 27.45
C SER A 99 17.27 10.93 28.03
N ILE A 100 17.11 12.26 27.96
CA ILE A 100 18.03 13.21 28.60
C ILE A 100 17.76 13.32 30.11
N LEU A 101 16.49 13.26 30.55
CA LEU A 101 16.15 13.23 31.98
C LEU A 101 16.75 11.97 32.66
N SER A 102 16.79 10.83 31.98
CA SER A 102 17.43 9.59 32.47
C SER A 102 18.97 9.62 32.45
N ALA A 103 19.60 10.60 31.82
CA ALA A 103 21.06 10.69 31.65
C ALA A 103 21.69 11.92 32.36
N ALA A 104 20.87 12.84 32.88
CA ALA A 104 21.32 14.04 33.58
C ALA A 104 21.17 13.87 35.11
N PRO A 105 22.09 14.42 35.93
CA PRO A 105 21.92 14.44 37.39
C PRO A 105 20.63 15.16 37.81
N PRO A 106 19.94 14.70 38.87
CA PRO A 106 18.76 15.38 39.38
C PRO A 106 19.12 16.79 39.85
N GLY A 107 18.53 17.80 39.22
CA GLY A 107 18.74 19.22 39.53
C GLY A 107 19.13 20.09 38.33
N THR A 108 19.69 19.54 37.25
CA THR A 108 20.15 20.32 36.08
C THR A 108 19.04 20.62 35.05
N PHE A 109 17.76 20.64 35.48
CA PHE A 109 16.62 20.70 34.57
C PHE A 109 16.26 22.13 34.15
N GLY A 110 16.04 22.34 32.85
CA GLY A 110 15.56 23.62 32.30
C GLY A 110 16.64 24.55 31.73
N SER A 111 17.91 24.14 31.71
CA SER A 111 18.95 24.88 30.98
C SER A 111 18.61 24.98 29.49
N PRO A 112 18.77 26.15 28.83
CA PRO A 112 18.58 26.28 27.38
C PRO A 112 19.42 25.31 26.54
N SER A 113 20.59 24.88 27.04
CA SER A 113 21.43 23.88 26.37
C SER A 113 20.83 22.47 26.39
N GLN A 114 19.90 22.17 27.30
CA GLN A 114 19.21 20.89 27.39
C GLN A 114 18.16 20.74 26.28
N GLU A 115 17.42 21.80 25.95
CA GLU A 115 16.38 21.78 24.92
C GLU A 115 16.96 21.69 23.49
N ASP A 116 18.17 22.20 23.32
CA ASP A 116 18.99 22.03 22.12
C ASP A 116 19.44 20.57 21.92
N LEU A 117 19.63 19.82 23.01
CA LEU A 117 19.92 18.39 22.94
C LEU A 117 18.63 17.59 22.68
N VAL A 118 17.50 17.98 23.29
CA VAL A 118 16.17 17.38 23.03
C VAL A 118 15.83 17.43 21.54
N THR A 119 15.94 18.62 20.93
CA THR A 119 15.59 18.84 19.52
C THR A 119 16.55 18.12 18.59
N ARG A 120 17.84 18.06 18.92
CA ARG A 120 18.85 17.27 18.20
C ARG A 120 18.51 15.77 18.17
N ILE A 121 18.15 15.18 19.31
CA ILE A 121 17.77 13.76 19.38
C ILE A 121 16.49 13.51 18.57
N ALA A 122 15.45 14.33 18.77
CA ALA A 122 14.16 14.18 18.10
C ALA A 122 14.24 14.24 16.55
N VAL A 123 15.21 14.97 15.98
CA VAL A 123 15.50 14.97 14.53
C VAL A 123 16.37 13.76 14.12
N LYS A 124 17.42 13.48 14.88
CA LYS A 124 18.48 12.51 14.53
C LYS A 124 17.94 11.09 14.38
N ASP A 125 16.97 10.71 15.20
CA ASP A 125 16.45 9.34 15.26
C ASP A 125 15.34 9.07 14.23
N ARG A 126 14.92 10.09 13.46
CA ARG A 126 13.85 10.00 12.45
C ARG A 126 14.29 10.21 11.02
N GLY A 127 15.32 11.04 10.78
CA GLY A 127 15.80 11.29 9.43
C GLY A 127 16.23 9.97 8.78
N THR A 128 15.58 9.60 7.67
CA THR A 128 15.72 8.31 6.97
C THR A 128 17.10 8.14 6.33
N LYS A 129 18.13 7.97 7.16
CA LYS A 129 19.34 7.27 6.76
C LYS A 129 18.93 5.84 6.44
N ARG A 130 18.72 5.56 5.14
CA ARG A 130 18.82 4.20 4.58
C ARG A 130 20.01 3.55 5.29
N PRO A 131 19.86 2.38 5.94
CA PRO A 131 20.90 1.83 6.79
C PRO A 131 22.13 1.50 5.93
N LEU A 132 23.05 2.45 5.88
CA LEU A 132 24.32 2.31 5.19
C LEU A 132 25.05 1.19 5.91
N ARG A 133 25.19 0.03 5.26
CA ARG A 133 25.88 -1.16 5.80
C ARG A 133 27.29 -0.78 6.23
N ARG A 134 27.44 -0.35 7.49
CA ARG A 134 28.67 -0.50 8.25
C ARG A 134 28.72 -1.96 8.66
N SER A 135 29.40 -2.75 7.84
CA SER A 135 29.90 -4.05 8.27
C SER A 135 30.81 -3.83 9.48
N LEU A 136 30.30 -4.12 10.67
CA LEU A 136 31.16 -4.56 11.75
C LEU A 136 31.68 -5.95 11.33
N ALA A 137 32.90 -5.94 10.82
CA ALA A 137 33.72 -7.13 10.66
C ALA A 137 34.78 -7.06 11.76
N ASP A 138 34.59 -7.88 12.78
CA ASP A 138 35.42 -8.15 13.96
C ASP A 138 34.62 -9.24 14.72
N PHE A 139 35.12 -10.44 15.01
CA PHE A 139 36.44 -11.03 14.76
C PHE A 139 36.33 -12.52 14.40
N ASP A 140 37.50 -13.12 14.11
CA ASP A 140 37.89 -14.52 14.31
C ASP A 140 37.95 -15.57 13.18
N ILE A 141 39.22 -15.98 12.96
CA ILE A 141 39.76 -17.34 12.79
C ILE A 141 39.69 -18.01 11.39
N ASN A 142 40.89 -18.02 10.78
CA ASN A 142 41.49 -19.04 9.89
C ASN A 142 40.76 -19.50 8.62
N ILE A 143 41.38 -19.24 7.46
CA ILE A 143 42.19 -20.24 6.71
C ILE A 143 43.05 -19.50 5.65
N LEU A 144 44.10 -20.17 5.15
CA LEU A 144 45.18 -19.57 4.35
C LEU A 144 44.86 -19.40 2.84
N SER A 145 45.81 -18.72 2.15
CA SER A 145 46.21 -18.92 0.74
C SER A 145 45.70 -17.96 -0.35
N SER A 146 46.42 -16.85 -0.47
CA SER A 146 47.02 -16.36 -1.73
C SER A 146 46.18 -15.58 -2.78
N PRO A 147 46.82 -14.79 -3.68
CA PRO A 147 46.14 -13.71 -4.41
C PRO A 147 46.24 -13.77 -5.95
N SER A 148 45.30 -13.14 -6.68
CA SER A 148 45.63 -12.31 -7.86
C SER A 148 44.45 -11.50 -8.47
N ARG A 149 44.56 -10.17 -8.39
CA ARG A 149 44.09 -9.13 -9.35
C ARG A 149 42.60 -9.03 -9.80
N PRO A 150 42.19 -7.90 -10.42
CA PRO A 150 40.77 -7.56 -10.61
C PRO A 150 40.33 -7.33 -12.07
N ARG A 151 39.05 -7.60 -12.41
CA ARG A 151 38.27 -6.77 -13.36
C ARG A 151 36.76 -7.11 -13.43
N ALA A 152 35.95 -6.11 -13.06
CA ALA A 152 34.85 -5.51 -13.85
C ALA A 152 33.64 -6.32 -14.40
N LYS A 153 32.56 -5.53 -14.60
CA LYS A 153 31.36 -5.74 -15.45
C LYS A 153 30.21 -6.64 -14.94
N ARG A 154 29.06 -5.95 -14.75
CA ARG A 154 27.67 -6.37 -14.95
C ARG A 154 27.42 -7.80 -15.45
N ILE A 155 26.57 -8.53 -14.73
CA ILE A 155 25.55 -9.40 -15.32
C ILE A 155 24.19 -9.11 -14.65
N ARG A 156 23.13 -8.99 -15.44
CA ARG A 156 21.73 -9.16 -15.01
C ARG A 156 21.36 -10.61 -15.30
N VAL A 157 20.96 -11.41 -14.30
CA VAL A 157 20.05 -12.56 -14.48
C VAL A 157 19.07 -12.57 -13.30
N SER A 158 17.89 -13.13 -13.57
CA SER A 158 16.72 -13.24 -12.71
C SER A 158 16.78 -14.42 -11.72
N ARG A 159 15.65 -14.55 -10.98
CA ARG A 159 14.95 -15.78 -10.59
C ARG A 159 15.22 -16.39 -9.20
N ASP A 160 14.09 -16.86 -8.63
CA ASP A 160 13.91 -17.98 -7.70
C ASP A 160 14.57 -17.91 -6.30
N ALA A 161 13.96 -18.38 -5.21
CA ALA A 161 12.55 -18.75 -4.96
C ALA A 161 12.24 -18.83 -3.43
N GLU A 162 10.94 -18.81 -3.11
CA GLU A 162 10.28 -19.59 -2.03
C GLU A 162 10.57 -19.41 -0.50
N ARG A 163 9.55 -19.82 0.27
CA ARG A 163 9.52 -20.29 1.68
C ARG A 163 9.93 -19.34 2.83
N THR A 164 8.90 -18.70 3.39
CA THR A 164 8.46 -18.80 4.81
C THR A 164 9.41 -19.39 5.86
N PRO A 165 9.45 -18.83 7.09
CA PRO A 165 8.61 -19.47 8.12
C PRO A 165 7.78 -18.52 9.00
N ILE A 166 6.63 -19.02 9.44
CA ILE A 166 5.76 -18.41 10.47
C ILE A 166 6.31 -18.75 11.86
N SER A 167 6.56 -17.74 12.72
CA SER A 167 6.57 -17.96 14.18
C SER A 167 6.52 -16.66 14.99
N ARG A 168 6.02 -16.77 16.23
CA ARG A 168 6.14 -15.80 17.35
C ARG A 168 5.49 -14.41 17.17
N MET A 169 4.17 -14.35 17.39
CA MET A 169 3.57 -13.24 18.17
C MET A 169 2.96 -13.81 19.45
N THR A 170 3.15 -13.12 20.58
CA THR A 170 2.81 -13.62 21.93
C THR A 170 1.42 -13.17 22.39
N LYS A 171 0.75 -14.07 23.13
CA LYS A 171 -0.66 -14.05 23.56
C LYS A 171 -1.04 -12.96 24.61
N ALA A 172 -0.32 -11.83 24.64
CA ALA A 172 -0.23 -10.96 25.83
C ALA A 172 -0.62 -9.47 25.62
N GLN A 173 -1.15 -9.07 24.46
CA GLN A 173 -1.51 -7.66 24.17
C GLN A 173 -2.95 -7.46 23.67
N ALA A 174 -3.77 -8.51 23.62
CA ALA A 174 -5.14 -8.46 23.07
C ALA A 174 -6.25 -8.08 24.08
N SER A 175 -5.90 -7.76 25.33
CA SER A 175 -6.86 -7.83 26.47
C SER A 175 -6.88 -6.60 27.39
N CYS A 176 -6.40 -5.42 26.97
CA CYS A 176 -6.23 -4.26 27.87
C CYS A 176 -6.64 -2.89 27.30
N VAL A 177 -7.76 -2.82 26.55
CA VAL A 177 -8.44 -1.53 26.22
C VAL A 177 -9.97 -1.72 26.22
N PHE A 178 -10.57 -2.16 27.33
CA PHE A 178 -12.03 -2.29 27.43
C PHE A 178 -12.60 -1.96 28.82
N GLN A 179 -12.17 -0.84 29.42
CA GLN A 179 -12.92 -0.22 30.53
C GLN A 179 -12.60 1.27 30.71
N ARG A 180 -13.50 2.12 30.19
CA ARG A 180 -14.07 3.30 30.86
C ARG A 180 -15.03 4.02 29.91
N GLN A 181 -16.31 3.67 30.03
CA GLN A 181 -17.38 4.61 29.68
C GLN A 181 -17.34 5.75 30.71
N ASP A 182 -17.55 6.98 30.26
CA ASP A 182 -18.82 7.67 30.52
C ASP A 182 -18.89 9.01 29.79
N MET A 183 -19.88 9.16 28.92
CA MET A 183 -20.99 10.11 29.11
C MET A 183 -22.07 9.87 28.05
N LEU A 184 -23.32 10.18 28.37
CA LEU A 184 -24.51 9.72 27.66
C LEU A 184 -25.07 10.78 26.70
N SER A 185 -25.45 10.39 25.47
CA SER A 185 -26.68 10.84 24.75
C SER A 185 -26.73 10.38 23.27
N SER A 186 -26.78 9.07 23.01
CA SER A 186 -27.22 8.51 21.70
C SER A 186 -27.78 7.08 21.83
N SER A 187 -28.28 6.72 23.01
CA SER A 187 -28.40 5.30 23.40
C SER A 187 -29.59 4.55 22.78
N HIS A 188 -30.69 5.22 22.44
CA HIS A 188 -31.97 4.51 22.29
C HIS A 188 -32.13 3.79 20.94
N LEU A 189 -31.84 4.46 19.82
CA LEU A 189 -31.91 3.84 18.49
C LEU A 189 -30.84 2.75 18.30
N HIS A 190 -29.61 3.02 18.73
CA HIS A 190 -28.53 2.03 18.61
C HIS A 190 -28.74 0.81 19.53
N SER A 191 -29.42 0.98 20.68
CA SER A 191 -29.85 -0.14 21.52
C SER A 191 -30.92 -1.02 20.88
N LEU A 192 -31.72 -0.52 19.94
CA LEU A 192 -32.67 -1.33 19.18
C LEU A 192 -31.93 -2.15 18.11
N GLN A 193 -31.09 -1.50 17.30
CA GLN A 193 -30.26 -2.19 16.30
C GLN A 193 -29.39 -3.29 16.93
N LEU A 194 -28.69 -3.00 18.03
CA LEU A 194 -27.86 -4.01 18.72
C LEU A 194 -28.67 -5.18 19.31
N LYS A 195 -29.95 -4.98 19.67
CA LYS A 195 -30.84 -6.07 20.11
C LYS A 195 -31.31 -6.91 18.92
N GLU A 196 -31.58 -6.30 17.78
CA GLU A 196 -31.98 -6.98 16.55
C GLU A 196 -30.81 -7.76 15.93
N GLU A 197 -29.61 -7.18 15.90
CA GLU A 197 -28.37 -7.89 15.55
C GLU A 197 -28.13 -9.08 16.49
N LEU A 198 -28.20 -8.89 17.82
CA LEU A 198 -28.07 -9.99 18.79
C LEU A 198 -29.15 -11.07 18.64
N ALA A 199 -30.37 -10.70 18.24
CA ALA A 199 -31.44 -11.66 17.95
C ALA A 199 -31.13 -12.46 16.67
N SER A 200 -30.68 -11.79 15.61
CA SER A 200 -30.30 -12.44 14.35
C SER A 200 -29.08 -13.36 14.49
N VAL A 201 -28.06 -12.94 15.25
CA VAL A 201 -26.86 -13.73 15.55
C VAL A 201 -27.21 -14.94 16.44
N LYS A 202 -28.11 -14.79 17.42
CA LYS A 202 -28.63 -15.93 18.19
C LYS A 202 -29.38 -16.91 17.29
N LYS A 203 -30.32 -16.43 16.45
CA LYS A 203 -31.09 -17.28 15.54
C LYS A 203 -30.21 -18.00 14.52
N ALA A 204 -29.15 -17.35 14.04
CA ALA A 204 -28.13 -17.97 13.19
C ALA A 204 -27.29 -19.03 13.94
N HIS A 205 -26.89 -18.77 15.18
CA HIS A 205 -26.17 -19.73 16.02
C HIS A 205 -27.03 -20.95 16.39
N GLU A 206 -28.31 -20.74 16.65
CA GLU A 206 -29.30 -21.77 16.98
C GLU A 206 -29.57 -22.69 15.77
N LEU A 207 -29.72 -22.12 14.57
CA LEU A 207 -29.76 -22.88 13.31
C LEU A 207 -28.44 -23.64 13.04
N ALA A 208 -27.29 -23.06 13.36
CA ALA A 208 -25.99 -23.75 13.24
C ALA A 208 -25.84 -24.92 14.23
N LEU A 209 -26.37 -24.79 15.45
CA LEU A 209 -26.39 -25.87 16.45
C LEU A 209 -27.35 -27.01 16.06
N LEU A 210 -28.53 -26.68 15.52
CA LEU A 210 -29.47 -27.68 15.00
C LEU A 210 -28.89 -28.46 13.80
N ARG A 211 -28.02 -27.84 12.98
CA ARG A 211 -27.33 -28.51 11.86
C ARG A 211 -26.11 -29.34 12.28
N ALA A 212 -25.65 -29.23 13.54
CA ALA A 212 -24.44 -29.90 14.02
C ALA A 212 -24.65 -31.33 14.58
N THR A 213 -25.90 -31.84 14.60
CA THR A 213 -26.27 -33.08 15.30
C THR A 213 -26.64 -34.27 14.40
N SER A 214 -26.63 -34.11 13.06
CA SER A 214 -26.85 -35.21 12.11
C SER A 214 -25.92 -35.09 10.90
N PRO A 215 -24.85 -35.92 10.80
CA PRO A 215 -23.86 -35.84 9.72
C PRO A 215 -24.23 -36.67 8.47
N LEU A 216 -25.48 -37.13 8.32
CA LEU A 216 -25.87 -38.16 7.34
C LEU A 216 -26.99 -37.77 6.36
N THR A 217 -27.48 -36.53 6.40
CA THR A 217 -28.43 -36.00 5.40
C THR A 217 -27.74 -34.98 4.50
N ASP A 218 -27.18 -35.49 3.40
CA ASP A 218 -26.59 -34.71 2.30
C ASP A 218 -27.70 -34.06 1.45
N LEU A 219 -28.41 -33.12 2.07
CA LEU A 219 -29.39 -32.26 1.39
C LEU A 219 -28.62 -31.19 0.61
N SER A 220 -28.73 -31.27 -0.71
CA SER A 220 -27.93 -30.54 -1.69
C SER A 220 -27.86 -29.03 -1.45
N ASP A 221 -26.73 -28.41 -1.83
CA ASP A 221 -26.50 -26.96 -1.81
C ASP A 221 -27.62 -26.13 -2.49
N GLU A 222 -28.39 -26.74 -3.39
CA GLU A 222 -29.56 -26.13 -4.02
C GLU A 222 -30.63 -25.66 -3.01
N ASP A 223 -30.89 -26.39 -1.93
CA ASP A 223 -31.84 -25.96 -0.88
C ASP A 223 -31.30 -24.76 -0.08
N ALA A 224 -29.97 -24.73 0.15
CA ALA A 224 -29.32 -23.60 0.80
C ALA A 224 -29.39 -22.34 -0.09
N ARG A 225 -29.26 -22.49 -1.41
CA ARG A 225 -29.46 -21.40 -2.39
C ARG A 225 -30.92 -20.97 -2.48
N ALA A 226 -31.87 -21.90 -2.43
CA ALA A 226 -33.30 -21.59 -2.46
C ALA A 226 -33.68 -20.66 -1.28
N ILE A 227 -33.34 -21.06 -0.05
CA ILE A 227 -33.59 -20.27 1.17
C ILE A 227 -32.86 -18.91 1.11
N GLN A 228 -31.65 -18.86 0.55
CA GLN A 228 -30.91 -17.60 0.39
C GLN A 228 -31.49 -16.69 -0.69
N SER A 229 -32.07 -17.25 -1.76
CA SER A 229 -32.74 -16.49 -2.83
C SER A 229 -34.10 -15.95 -2.40
N GLU A 230 -34.88 -16.73 -1.65
CA GLU A 230 -36.16 -16.32 -1.05
C GLU A 230 -35.94 -15.14 -0.09
N ARG A 231 -34.95 -15.24 0.80
CA ARG A 231 -34.57 -14.13 1.70
C ARG A 231 -34.13 -12.86 0.96
N LEU A 232 -33.44 -12.99 -0.18
CA LEU A 232 -33.07 -11.85 -1.02
C LEU A 232 -34.28 -11.25 -1.75
N GLN A 233 -35.28 -12.05 -2.13
CA GLN A 233 -36.54 -11.56 -2.68
C GLN A 233 -37.38 -10.82 -1.62
N GLU A 234 -37.40 -11.32 -0.37
CA GLU A 234 -38.03 -10.59 0.75
C GLU A 234 -37.34 -9.27 1.04
N GLU A 235 -36.00 -9.21 1.08
CA GLU A 235 -35.29 -7.94 1.29
C GLU A 235 -35.54 -6.96 0.12
N LEU A 236 -35.47 -7.42 -1.13
CA LEU A 236 -35.81 -6.58 -2.30
C LEU A 236 -37.23 -6.02 -2.20
N LYS A 237 -38.22 -6.85 -1.86
CA LYS A 237 -39.62 -6.43 -1.70
C LYS A 237 -39.78 -5.38 -0.60
N MET A 238 -39.05 -5.51 0.52
CA MET A 238 -39.02 -4.49 1.58
C MET A 238 -38.41 -3.17 1.08
N ARG A 239 -37.33 -3.20 0.28
CA ARG A 239 -36.75 -1.98 -0.30
C ARG A 239 -37.62 -1.34 -1.37
N GLU A 240 -38.31 -2.13 -2.17
CA GLU A 240 -39.27 -1.63 -3.17
C GLU A 240 -40.44 -0.91 -2.49
N GLN A 241 -40.90 -1.41 -1.34
CA GLN A 241 -41.93 -0.75 -0.53
C GLN A 241 -41.40 0.52 0.17
N GLU A 242 -40.19 0.50 0.74
CA GLU A 242 -39.50 1.69 1.26
C GLU A 242 -39.38 2.79 0.18
N ILE A 243 -39.02 2.41 -1.06
CA ILE A 243 -38.94 3.33 -2.20
C ILE A 243 -40.32 3.83 -2.65
N ALA A 244 -41.38 3.02 -2.51
CA ALA A 244 -42.75 3.44 -2.79
C ALA A 244 -43.24 4.49 -1.78
N ASP A 245 -43.01 4.26 -0.49
CA ASP A 245 -43.39 5.18 0.60
C ASP A 245 -42.64 6.52 0.48
N ILE A 246 -41.33 6.50 0.20
CA ILE A 246 -40.53 7.72 -0.07
C ILE A 246 -41.05 8.49 -1.29
N ARG A 247 -41.55 7.81 -2.34
CA ARG A 247 -42.17 8.47 -3.50
C ARG A 247 -43.50 9.15 -3.15
N VAL A 248 -44.31 8.54 -2.28
CA VAL A 248 -45.54 9.15 -1.77
C VAL A 248 -45.22 10.38 -0.90
N GLU A 249 -44.23 10.27 0.01
CA GLU A 249 -43.81 11.41 0.84
C GLU A 249 -43.27 12.57 -0.01
N LEU A 250 -42.47 12.28 -1.05
CA LEU A 250 -42.02 13.31 -2.01
C LEU A 250 -43.18 13.93 -2.80
N GLN A 251 -44.19 13.15 -3.18
CA GLN A 251 -45.37 13.67 -3.87
C GLN A 251 -46.22 14.56 -2.95
N ASP A 252 -46.31 14.24 -1.65
CA ASP A 252 -47.02 15.06 -0.66
C ASP A 252 -46.23 16.30 -0.22
N ALA A 253 -44.91 16.20 -0.09
CA ALA A 253 -44.05 17.36 0.10
C ALA A 253 -44.17 18.32 -1.09
N ARG A 254 -44.25 17.79 -2.32
CA ARG A 254 -44.50 18.57 -3.54
C ARG A 254 -45.90 19.21 -3.54
N ARG A 255 -46.96 18.47 -3.17
CA ARG A 255 -48.32 19.03 -3.05
C ARG A 255 -48.40 20.15 -1.99
N ARG A 256 -47.64 20.05 -0.89
CA ARG A 256 -47.52 21.14 0.10
C ARG A 256 -46.80 22.36 -0.48
N ALA A 257 -45.69 22.17 -1.18
CA ALA A 257 -44.96 23.27 -1.84
C ALA A 257 -45.78 23.94 -2.96
N GLU A 258 -46.59 23.18 -3.69
CA GLU A 258 -47.49 23.72 -4.73
C GLU A 258 -48.70 24.47 -4.11
N LEU A 259 -49.11 24.16 -2.88
CA LEU A 259 -50.13 24.91 -2.14
C LEU A 259 -49.63 26.26 -1.58
N ASP A 260 -48.39 26.34 -1.10
CA ASP A 260 -47.77 27.61 -0.67
C ASP A 260 -47.38 28.52 -1.86
N GLY A 261 -47.35 27.99 -3.09
CA GLY A 261 -46.78 28.69 -4.26
C GLY A 261 -47.68 29.70 -4.98
N PHE A 262 -48.96 29.86 -4.60
CA PHE A 262 -49.99 30.49 -5.45
C PHE A 262 -50.53 31.86 -5.00
N HIS A 263 -49.85 32.59 -4.11
CA HIS A 263 -50.34 33.90 -3.60
C HIS A 263 -49.43 35.12 -3.80
N THR A 264 -48.66 35.15 -4.89
CA THR A 264 -47.87 36.32 -5.31
C THR A 264 -48.09 36.66 -6.79
N GLN A 265 -49.32 37.01 -7.15
CA GLN A 265 -49.56 37.78 -8.37
C GLN A 265 -49.37 39.27 -8.12
N LEU A 266 -48.70 39.88 -9.10
CA LEU A 266 -48.68 41.30 -9.44
C LEU A 266 -49.80 42.16 -8.82
N ASN A 267 -49.41 43.17 -8.07
CA ASN A 267 -49.92 44.51 -8.32
C ASN A 267 -48.78 45.53 -8.21
N ASP A 268 -48.71 46.38 -9.22
CA ASP A 268 -47.89 47.59 -9.27
C ASP A 268 -48.60 48.73 -8.50
N HIS A 269 -47.97 49.91 -8.43
CA HIS A 269 -48.44 51.20 -7.91
C HIS A 269 -47.92 51.64 -6.53
N THR A 270 -48.02 52.94 -6.30
CA THR A 270 -47.07 53.74 -5.50
C THR A 270 -47.74 54.58 -4.39
N HIS A 271 -46.88 55.07 -3.49
CA HIS A 271 -47.06 56.20 -2.54
C HIS A 271 -47.59 55.92 -1.10
N SER A 272 -47.08 56.78 -0.20
CA SER A 272 -47.62 57.22 1.10
C SER A 272 -47.75 56.26 2.30
N ALA A 273 -46.72 56.29 3.15
CA ALA A 273 -46.72 56.84 4.52
C ALA A 273 -47.70 56.35 5.63
N SER A 274 -47.19 56.44 6.87
CA SER A 274 -47.86 56.37 8.20
C SER A 274 -48.53 55.06 8.66
N ALA A 275 -47.82 54.35 9.56
CA ALA A 275 -48.14 53.90 10.94
C ALA A 275 -49.61 53.94 11.48
N PRO A 276 -49.96 53.25 12.62
CA PRO A 276 -49.12 52.50 13.59
C PRO A 276 -49.70 51.13 14.11
N MET A 277 -49.00 50.54 15.11
CA MET A 277 -49.46 49.56 16.14
C MET A 277 -49.62 48.04 15.82
N THR A 278 -48.73 47.26 16.47
CA THR A 278 -48.91 46.04 17.34
C THR A 278 -50.31 45.42 17.58
N PRO A 279 -50.45 44.13 18.03
CA PRO A 279 -49.43 43.23 18.65
C PRO A 279 -49.39 41.71 18.28
N CYS A 280 -48.21 41.10 18.52
CA CYS A 280 -47.94 39.75 19.09
C CYS A 280 -48.30 38.37 18.42
N HIS A 281 -47.38 37.42 18.65
CA HIS A 281 -47.50 35.94 18.71
C HIS A 281 -47.43 35.03 17.46
N ALA A 282 -46.20 34.68 17.03
CA ALA A 282 -45.69 33.29 16.86
C ALA A 282 -44.17 33.35 16.63
N ALA A 283 -43.25 32.69 17.35
CA ALA A 283 -43.16 31.30 17.81
C ALA A 283 -42.65 30.29 16.74
N GLN A 284 -41.38 30.42 16.33
CA GLN A 284 -40.62 29.30 15.75
C GLN A 284 -39.29 29.08 16.47
N LEU A 285 -38.97 27.80 16.70
CA LEU A 285 -37.75 27.32 17.36
C LEU A 285 -36.75 26.82 16.32
N ARG A 286 -35.47 27.14 16.48
CA ARG A 286 -34.35 26.19 16.75
C ARG A 286 -32.99 26.75 16.31
N ARG A 287 -32.07 26.94 17.28
CA ARG A 287 -30.64 26.73 17.06
C ARG A 287 -29.93 26.32 18.36
N THR A 288 -29.24 25.18 18.29
CA THR A 288 -27.99 24.81 18.98
C THR A 288 -27.71 25.46 20.35
N HIS A 289 -27.88 24.70 21.44
CA HIS A 289 -27.44 25.09 22.78
C HIS A 289 -25.95 24.79 23.00
N SER A 290 -25.24 25.73 23.62
CA SER A 290 -23.87 25.56 24.14
C SER A 290 -23.69 26.43 25.39
N GLY A 291 -22.93 25.94 26.37
CA GLY A 291 -22.66 26.67 27.61
C GLY A 291 -23.76 26.49 28.68
N GLY A 292 -23.35 26.22 29.91
CA GLY A 292 -24.26 26.09 31.06
C GLY A 292 -24.50 27.44 31.75
N VAL A 293 -25.73 27.67 32.20
CA VAL A 293 -26.11 28.79 33.06
C VAL A 293 -26.93 28.23 34.22
N THR A 294 -26.50 28.51 35.46
CA THR A 294 -27.19 28.03 36.67
C THR A 294 -28.42 28.88 36.94
N ARG A 295 -29.61 28.26 37.01
CA ARG A 295 -30.89 28.96 37.14
C ARG A 295 -31.37 29.00 38.59
N THR A 296 -31.74 30.17 39.09
CA THR A 296 -32.41 30.33 40.40
C THR A 296 -33.92 30.09 40.31
N GLN A 297 -34.55 29.71 41.42
CA GLN A 297 -35.96 29.28 41.43
C GLN A 297 -36.99 30.39 41.12
N SER A 298 -36.60 31.67 41.20
CA SER A 298 -37.46 32.82 40.86
C SER A 298 -37.49 33.18 39.37
N GLY A 299 -36.71 32.51 38.52
CA GLY A 299 -36.83 32.60 37.06
C GLY A 299 -36.13 33.79 36.37
N THR A 300 -35.71 34.83 37.11
CA THR A 300 -35.00 35.99 36.55
C THR A 300 -33.61 35.62 36.02
N ILE A 301 -33.31 36.00 34.78
CA ILE A 301 -31.98 35.83 34.17
C ILE A 301 -31.14 37.09 34.46
N ILE A 302 -30.04 36.94 35.17
CA ILE A 302 -29.05 38.01 35.39
C ILE A 302 -27.93 37.84 34.34
N PRO A 303 -27.71 38.81 33.44
CA PRO A 303 -26.59 38.76 32.49
C PRO A 303 -25.26 39.08 33.20
N ASP A 304 -24.28 38.19 33.08
CA ASP A 304 -22.96 38.28 33.75
C ASP A 304 -22.01 39.26 33.02
N ILE A 305 -22.42 40.53 32.90
CA ILE A 305 -21.69 41.58 32.14
C ILE A 305 -21.67 42.92 32.89
N SER A 306 -20.86 43.02 33.93
CA SER A 306 -20.20 44.29 34.28
C SER A 306 -18.92 44.07 35.08
N ARG A 307 -17.77 44.43 34.48
CA ARG A 307 -16.48 44.57 35.16
C ARG A 307 -15.88 45.94 34.87
N HIS A 308 -16.64 47.00 35.15
CA HIS A 308 -16.10 48.35 35.24
C HIS A 308 -15.78 48.70 36.70
N PRO A 309 -14.62 49.32 36.98
CA PRO A 309 -14.26 49.74 38.34
C PRO A 309 -15.11 50.94 38.77
N THR A 310 -15.61 50.90 40.00
CA THR A 310 -16.37 51.99 40.60
C THR A 310 -15.49 53.24 40.78
N PRO A 311 -15.93 54.45 40.38
CA PRO A 311 -15.30 55.68 40.83
C PRO A 311 -15.57 55.87 42.34
N PRO A 312 -14.63 56.48 43.11
CA PRO A 312 -14.79 56.65 44.55
C PRO A 312 -15.80 57.75 44.90
N SER A 313 -16.58 57.52 45.96
CA SER A 313 -17.50 58.50 46.52
C SER A 313 -16.76 59.76 47.00
N SER A 314 -17.30 60.93 46.67
CA SER A 314 -16.91 62.20 47.28
C SER A 314 -17.81 62.54 48.48
N PRO A 315 -17.35 63.32 49.47
CA PRO A 315 -18.01 63.47 50.78
C PRO A 315 -19.25 64.39 50.74
N PRO A 316 -20.10 64.35 51.78
CA PRO A 316 -21.28 65.22 51.89
C PRO A 316 -20.90 66.66 52.27
N ASP A 317 -21.64 67.63 51.76
CA ASP A 317 -21.62 69.01 52.23
C ASP A 317 -23.04 69.62 52.27
N MET A 318 -23.18 70.71 53.02
CA MET A 318 -24.41 71.29 53.56
C MET A 318 -25.50 71.63 52.51
N GLY A 319 -26.77 71.52 52.92
CA GLY A 319 -27.92 72.09 52.19
C GLY A 319 -28.48 73.36 52.85
N TYR A 320 -29.44 74.03 52.19
CA TYR A 320 -30.35 75.03 52.77
C TYR A 320 -31.59 75.22 51.87
N GLY A 321 -32.78 75.28 52.47
CA GLY A 321 -34.06 75.74 51.85
C GLY A 321 -34.54 74.97 50.60
N ASN A 322 -35.65 74.22 50.59
CA ASN A 322 -36.76 74.10 51.53
C ASN A 322 -37.53 75.40 51.82
N MET A 323 -38.18 75.94 50.78
CA MET A 323 -39.47 76.63 50.91
C MET A 323 -40.50 75.88 50.07
N ARG A 324 -41.71 75.76 50.61
CA ARG A 324 -42.79 74.92 50.09
C ARG A 324 -43.60 75.59 48.98
N GLU A 325 -43.99 74.81 47.99
CA GLU A 325 -45.33 74.89 47.40
C GLU A 325 -46.34 74.36 48.44
N ASP A 326 -47.47 75.03 48.60
CA ASP A 326 -48.65 74.49 49.31
C ASP A 326 -49.89 75.07 48.62
N ASP A 327 -50.61 74.22 47.89
CA ASP A 327 -51.77 74.61 47.09
C ASP A 327 -52.98 74.98 47.96
N SER A 328 -53.90 75.77 47.41
CA SER A 328 -55.21 76.02 48.02
C SER A 328 -56.26 76.40 46.95
N ASP A 329 -56.66 75.39 46.16
CA ASP A 329 -57.83 75.47 45.30
C ASP A 329 -59.10 75.77 46.10
N ILE A 330 -59.74 76.93 45.86
CA ILE A 330 -61.15 77.17 46.18
C ILE A 330 -61.78 77.88 44.96
N PRO A 331 -62.82 77.31 44.33
CA PRO A 331 -63.29 77.74 43.01
C PRO A 331 -64.29 78.91 43.03
N ASP A 332 -64.47 79.53 41.87
CA ASP A 332 -65.57 80.45 41.53
C ASP A 332 -66.94 79.90 41.95
N ILE A 333 -67.73 80.68 42.69
CA ILE A 333 -69.18 80.50 42.77
C ILE A 333 -69.90 81.80 43.23
N PHE A 334 -70.80 82.28 42.36
CA PHE A 334 -71.90 83.25 42.59
C PHE A 334 -71.63 84.77 42.79
N SER A 335 -72.12 85.52 41.79
CA SER A 335 -73.03 86.69 41.93
C SER A 335 -72.49 88.07 42.30
N SER A 336 -72.23 88.85 41.24
CA SER A 336 -72.61 90.27 41.12
C SER A 336 -73.94 90.37 40.32
N PRO A 337 -74.74 91.46 40.35
CA PRO A 337 -74.72 92.66 41.20
C PRO A 337 -76.01 92.83 42.03
N PHE A 338 -76.10 93.88 42.87
CA PHE A 338 -77.38 94.39 43.37
C PHE A 338 -77.47 95.93 43.29
N MET A 339 -78.52 96.42 42.61
CA MET A 339 -79.00 97.80 42.69
C MET A 339 -80.28 97.85 43.53
N PRO A 340 -80.67 99.04 44.01
CA PRO A 340 -82.07 99.39 44.19
C PRO A 340 -82.46 100.53 43.23
N ARG A 341 -83.32 100.27 42.24
CA ARG A 341 -83.94 101.31 41.40
C ARG A 341 -85.35 100.94 40.89
N THR A 342 -86.31 100.96 41.81
CA THR A 342 -87.76 101.12 41.57
C THR A 342 -88.24 102.19 42.57
N GLY A 343 -89.30 102.98 42.36
CA GLY A 343 -90.55 102.66 41.66
C GLY A 343 -91.50 101.98 42.66
N ASN A 344 -92.72 102.48 42.93
CA ASN A 344 -93.42 103.63 42.34
C ASN A 344 -94.57 104.11 43.26
N ASP A 345 -95.27 105.19 42.85
CA ASP A 345 -96.67 105.55 43.21
C ASP A 345 -97.06 106.20 44.57
N ASN A 346 -98.04 107.13 44.46
CA ASN A 346 -98.97 107.72 45.46
C ASN A 346 -98.42 108.58 46.64
N GLU A 347 -99.05 109.71 47.04
CA GLU A 347 -100.05 110.58 46.38
C GLU A 347 -100.10 111.98 47.09
N ASP A 348 -101.05 112.85 46.69
CA ASP A 348 -101.37 114.19 47.22
C ASP A 348 -100.28 115.30 47.12
N ASN A 349 -100.50 116.42 46.42
CA ASN A 349 -101.50 117.50 46.61
C ASN A 349 -101.25 118.38 47.85
N PHE A 350 -100.78 119.62 47.61
CA PHE A 350 -101.62 120.81 47.84
C PHE A 350 -101.11 122.00 47.02
N ARG A 351 -102.02 122.72 46.35
CA ARG A 351 -101.69 123.86 45.45
C ARG A 351 -102.76 124.95 45.53
N ILE A 352 -102.52 125.96 46.35
CA ILE A 352 -103.36 127.15 46.59
C ILE A 352 -102.35 128.32 46.67
N ASN A 353 -102.34 129.31 45.75
CA ASN A 353 -103.20 130.51 45.68
C ASN A 353 -103.03 131.43 46.94
N ARG A 354 -103.09 132.77 46.88
CA ARG A 354 -103.65 133.71 45.88
C ARG A 354 -103.21 135.17 46.15
N GLU A 355 -103.40 136.07 45.16
CA GLU A 355 -103.62 137.55 45.25
C GLU A 355 -102.60 138.44 46.02
N GLU A 356 -102.11 139.59 45.53
CA GLU A 356 -102.70 140.87 45.02
C GLU A 356 -103.09 141.93 46.09
N GLY A 357 -102.82 143.21 45.78
CA GLY A 357 -103.08 144.41 46.60
C GLY A 357 -101.79 145.25 46.80
N ARG A 358 -101.60 146.51 46.38
CA ARG A 358 -102.39 147.75 46.18
C ARG A 358 -102.84 148.48 47.47
N GLY A 359 -102.43 149.76 47.60
CA GLY A 359 -102.84 150.71 48.65
C GLY A 359 -101.62 151.37 49.35
N ASN A 360 -101.22 152.65 49.22
CA ASN A 360 -101.75 153.93 48.69
C ASN A 360 -102.43 154.88 49.72
N ARG A 361 -101.93 156.13 49.83
CA ARG A 361 -102.48 157.32 50.58
C ARG A 361 -102.42 157.26 52.12
N SER A 362 -102.41 158.37 52.91
CA SER A 362 -102.14 159.82 52.69
C SER A 362 -101.98 160.56 54.05
N GLY A 363 -101.67 161.87 54.06
CA GLY A 363 -101.88 162.78 55.22
C GLY A 363 -103.36 163.19 55.41
N PRO A 364 -103.73 164.34 56.06
CA PRO A 364 -102.91 165.55 56.32
C PRO A 364 -103.20 166.38 57.62
N GLU A 365 -102.56 167.56 57.73
CA GLU A 365 -103.02 168.90 58.23
C GLU A 365 -103.85 169.18 59.55
N ARG A 366 -103.39 170.23 60.27
CA ARG A 366 -104.11 171.47 60.75
C ARG A 366 -104.64 171.71 62.20
N GLN A 367 -104.06 172.77 62.80
CA GLN A 367 -104.66 174.02 63.38
C GLN A 367 -105.59 174.07 64.63
N GLY A 368 -105.18 174.91 65.61
CA GLY A 368 -106.05 175.80 66.43
C GLY A 368 -106.37 175.40 67.89
N MET A 369 -106.76 176.30 68.82
CA MET A 369 -106.68 177.78 68.89
C MET A 369 -107.12 178.31 70.30
N SER A 370 -106.57 179.44 70.78
CA SER A 370 -107.07 180.31 71.91
C SER A 370 -107.05 179.75 73.37
N LEU A 371 -107.28 180.48 74.49
CA LEU A 371 -107.70 181.89 74.77
C LEU A 371 -107.32 182.38 76.23
N ILE A 372 -106.88 183.65 76.41
CA ILE A 372 -107.05 184.64 77.55
C ILE A 372 -107.06 184.14 79.03
N ARG A 373 -106.30 184.71 80.00
CA ARG A 373 -106.57 186.02 80.70
C ARG A 373 -105.40 186.60 81.56
N SER A 374 -105.55 187.88 81.91
CA SER A 374 -104.82 188.79 82.83
C SER A 374 -104.45 188.23 84.24
N GLU A 375 -103.70 188.91 85.12
CA GLU A 375 -103.47 190.36 85.32
C GLU A 375 -102.17 190.63 86.15
N ASP A 376 -101.28 191.55 85.73
CA ASP A 376 -100.49 192.47 86.60
C ASP A 376 -99.45 193.29 85.78
N LEU A 377 -99.78 194.55 85.46
CA LEU A 377 -99.04 195.37 84.49
C LEU A 377 -98.20 196.49 85.13
N ARG A 378 -97.00 196.15 85.64
CA ARG A 378 -95.94 197.16 85.83
C ARG A 378 -94.48 196.68 85.78
N ASN A 379 -94.19 195.42 86.14
CA ASN A 379 -92.82 194.89 86.12
C ASN A 379 -92.39 194.28 84.76
N THR A 380 -93.32 194.13 83.82
CA THR A 380 -93.17 193.34 82.58
C THR A 380 -92.19 193.93 81.56
N ASN A 381 -91.93 195.24 81.57
CA ASN A 381 -91.03 195.87 80.58
C ASN A 381 -89.53 195.54 80.78
N LYS A 382 -89.12 195.03 81.94
CA LYS A 382 -87.74 194.56 82.16
C LYS A 382 -87.56 193.12 81.65
N THR A 383 -88.47 192.23 82.05
CA THR A 383 -88.44 190.82 81.66
C THR A 383 -88.68 190.60 80.17
N LEU A 384 -89.37 191.52 79.46
CA LEU A 384 -89.54 191.44 78.00
C LEU A 384 -88.21 191.61 77.23
N ASN A 385 -87.26 192.39 77.73
CA ASN A 385 -85.94 192.52 77.11
C ASN A 385 -85.04 191.32 77.46
N GLU A 386 -85.11 190.84 78.70
CA GLU A 386 -84.35 189.66 79.16
C GLU A 386 -84.81 188.38 78.42
N THR A 387 -86.11 188.15 78.28
CA THR A 387 -86.66 187.02 77.49
C THR A 387 -86.35 187.11 76.00
N ARG A 388 -86.27 188.32 75.43
CA ARG A 388 -85.90 188.52 74.02
C ARG A 388 -84.43 188.17 73.72
N ALA A 389 -83.53 188.41 74.68
CA ALA A 389 -82.14 187.96 74.58
C ALA A 389 -82.04 186.42 74.64
N VAL A 390 -82.72 185.79 75.60
CA VAL A 390 -82.76 184.32 75.74
C VAL A 390 -83.35 183.65 74.50
N LEU A 391 -84.39 184.23 73.88
CA LEU A 391 -84.98 183.70 72.65
C LEU A 391 -84.03 183.75 71.46
N GLU A 392 -83.20 184.78 71.33
CA GLU A 392 -82.26 184.88 70.20
C GLU A 392 -80.99 184.02 70.43
N GLU A 393 -80.56 183.85 71.69
CA GLU A 393 -79.56 182.83 72.06
C GLU A 393 -80.08 181.41 71.75
N PHE A 394 -81.34 181.11 72.08
CA PHE A 394 -82.01 179.88 71.65
C PHE A 394 -82.05 179.73 70.13
N ARG A 395 -82.27 180.83 69.40
CA ARG A 395 -82.31 180.81 67.93
C ARG A 395 -80.96 180.46 67.33
N ILE A 396 -79.89 181.10 67.80
CA ILE A 396 -78.50 180.79 67.42
C ILE A 396 -78.18 179.33 67.73
N LYS A 397 -78.50 178.86 68.95
CA LYS A 397 -78.29 177.47 69.36
C LYS A 397 -79.08 176.47 68.50
N ASN A 398 -80.31 176.80 68.12
CA ASN A 398 -81.12 175.95 67.25
C ASN A 398 -80.57 175.92 65.82
N THR A 399 -80.06 177.03 65.28
CA THR A 399 -79.36 177.02 63.98
C THR A 399 -78.04 176.25 64.02
N ALA A 400 -77.33 176.25 65.14
CA ALA A 400 -76.13 175.43 65.33
C ALA A 400 -76.47 173.93 65.38
N LEU A 401 -77.52 173.54 66.11
CA LEU A 401 -78.01 172.15 66.18
C LEU A 401 -78.55 171.65 64.84
N ILE A 402 -79.22 172.50 64.05
CA ILE A 402 -79.63 172.16 62.67
C ILE A 402 -78.38 171.87 61.82
N LYS A 403 -77.36 172.73 61.87
CA LYS A 403 -76.11 172.51 61.13
C LYS A 403 -75.39 171.24 61.60
N GLU A 404 -75.33 170.97 62.90
CA GLU A 404 -74.72 169.74 63.45
C GLU A 404 -75.48 168.47 63.00
N ASN A 405 -76.81 168.54 62.92
CA ASN A 405 -77.67 167.48 62.40
C ASN A 405 -77.50 167.29 60.87
N ASP A 406 -77.30 168.37 60.10
CA ASP A 406 -77.01 168.30 58.66
C ASP A 406 -75.58 167.76 58.40
N ASP A 407 -74.57 168.24 59.15
CA ASP A 407 -73.18 167.77 59.09
C ASP A 407 -73.09 166.26 59.45
N THR A 408 -73.85 165.79 60.45
CA THR A 408 -73.92 164.36 60.81
C THR A 408 -74.76 163.53 59.83
N ALA A 409 -75.81 164.09 59.22
CA ALA A 409 -76.53 163.44 58.11
C ALA A 409 -75.62 163.26 56.88
N HIS A 410 -74.75 164.23 56.59
CA HIS A 410 -73.71 164.11 55.56
C HIS A 410 -72.69 163.01 55.92
N GLN A 411 -72.16 162.99 57.15
CA GLN A 411 -71.25 161.91 57.58
C GLN A 411 -71.90 160.52 57.51
N LEU A 412 -73.18 160.38 57.85
CA LEU A 412 -73.94 159.12 57.70
C LEU A 412 -74.16 158.75 56.22
N SER A 413 -74.36 159.73 55.34
CA SER A 413 -74.42 159.52 53.90
C SER A 413 -73.08 159.03 53.34
N ASP A 414 -71.98 159.65 53.73
CA ASP A 414 -70.63 159.31 53.24
C ASP A 414 -70.13 157.98 53.81
N PHE A 415 -70.46 157.66 55.07
CA PHE A 415 -70.23 156.33 55.63
C PHE A 415 -71.06 155.26 54.90
N LYS A 416 -72.31 155.56 54.55
CA LYS A 416 -73.19 154.66 53.80
C LYS A 416 -72.69 154.42 52.37
N THR A 417 -72.26 155.44 51.63
CA THR A 417 -71.68 155.27 50.29
C THR A 417 -70.35 154.51 50.36
N THR A 418 -69.51 154.77 51.37
CA THR A 418 -68.26 154.04 51.61
C THR A 418 -68.52 152.55 51.86
N ALA A 419 -69.39 152.21 52.82
CA ALA A 419 -69.78 150.83 53.12
C ALA A 419 -70.49 150.13 51.93
N GLN A 420 -71.26 150.87 51.13
CA GLN A 420 -71.87 150.34 49.91
C GLN A 420 -70.81 150.05 48.83
N SER A 421 -69.75 150.87 48.72
CA SER A 421 -68.62 150.59 47.83
C SER A 421 -67.77 149.40 48.31
N GLU A 422 -67.54 149.28 49.62
CA GLU A 422 -66.78 148.18 50.21
C GLU A 422 -67.53 146.85 50.09
N THR A 423 -68.84 146.83 50.35
CA THR A 423 -69.67 145.63 50.11
C THR A 423 -69.72 145.25 48.64
N GLN A 424 -69.76 146.22 47.71
CA GLN A 424 -69.69 145.94 46.27
C GLN A 424 -68.31 145.40 45.83
N ASN A 425 -67.20 145.94 46.38
CA ASN A 425 -65.85 145.42 46.17
C ASN A 425 -65.69 143.98 46.71
N ASN A 426 -66.24 143.71 47.89
CA ASN A 426 -66.26 142.37 48.48
C ASN A 426 -67.09 141.38 47.66
N VAL A 427 -68.22 141.82 47.07
CA VAL A 427 -69.00 141.01 46.12
C VAL A 427 -68.20 140.69 44.86
N THR A 428 -67.44 141.64 44.29
CA THR A 428 -66.54 141.33 43.16
C THR A 428 -65.44 140.34 43.54
N LEU A 429 -64.78 140.52 44.69
CA LEU A 429 -63.75 139.60 45.17
C LEU A 429 -64.30 138.19 45.43
N ILE A 430 -65.50 138.06 45.98
CA ILE A 430 -66.19 136.77 46.17
C ILE A 430 -66.50 136.12 44.82
N ASN A 431 -66.90 136.89 43.80
CA ASN A 431 -67.16 136.36 42.47
C ASN A 431 -65.87 135.88 41.78
N ASP A 432 -64.77 136.62 41.89
CA ASP A 432 -63.46 136.24 41.33
C ASP A 432 -62.85 135.02 42.05
N LEU A 433 -62.99 134.93 43.38
CA LEU A 433 -62.61 133.75 44.14
C LEU A 433 -63.46 132.52 43.78
N ASN A 434 -64.78 132.67 43.63
CA ASN A 434 -65.66 131.59 43.17
C ASN A 434 -65.30 131.13 41.75
N ARG A 435 -64.93 132.05 40.85
CA ARG A 435 -64.45 131.74 39.51
C ARG A 435 -63.13 130.95 39.55
N SER A 436 -62.15 131.41 40.32
CA SER A 436 -60.88 130.68 40.53
C SER A 436 -61.10 129.28 41.12
N ILE A 437 -62.02 129.13 42.08
CA ILE A 437 -62.42 127.82 42.63
C ILE A 437 -63.08 126.93 41.56
N GLN A 438 -63.88 127.50 40.65
CA GLN A 438 -64.48 126.76 39.55
C GLN A 438 -63.45 126.34 38.49
N ASP A 439 -62.50 127.21 38.15
CA ASP A 439 -61.40 126.93 37.23
C ASP A 439 -60.51 125.80 37.79
N LEU A 440 -60.08 125.90 39.06
CA LEU A 440 -59.32 124.85 39.76
C LEU A 440 -60.08 123.52 39.88
N ARG A 441 -61.42 123.55 40.02
CA ARG A 441 -62.24 122.33 39.98
C ARG A 441 -62.25 121.69 38.60
N SER A 442 -62.26 122.49 37.53
CA SER A 442 -62.19 121.99 36.15
C SER A 442 -60.82 121.37 35.83
N GLU A 443 -59.73 122.00 36.29
CA GLU A 443 -58.37 121.47 36.18
C GLU A 443 -58.20 120.17 36.98
N ASN A 444 -58.70 120.13 38.22
CA ASN A 444 -58.67 118.90 39.04
C ASN A 444 -59.47 117.76 38.39
N SER A 445 -60.55 118.07 37.65
CA SER A 445 -61.29 117.09 36.85
C SER A 445 -60.44 116.59 35.66
N SER A 446 -59.84 117.50 34.88
CA SER A 446 -59.02 117.10 33.72
C SER A 446 -57.77 116.31 34.12
N LEU A 447 -57.17 116.60 35.29
CA LEU A 447 -56.09 115.82 35.88
C LEU A 447 -56.54 114.42 36.34
N LYS A 448 -57.78 114.27 36.84
CA LYS A 448 -58.36 112.95 37.13
C LYS A 448 -58.58 112.16 35.83
N ASP A 449 -59.13 112.79 34.80
CA ASP A 449 -59.33 112.15 33.49
C ASP A 449 -58.00 111.74 32.84
N LEU A 450 -56.97 112.57 32.95
CA LEU A 450 -55.62 112.26 32.48
C LEU A 450 -54.99 111.12 33.31
N LYS A 451 -55.18 111.10 34.63
CA LYS A 451 -54.74 109.98 35.49
C LYS A 451 -55.46 108.67 35.14
N LEU A 452 -56.77 108.71 34.88
CA LEU A 452 -57.54 107.54 34.46
C LEU A 452 -57.08 107.03 33.08
N LYS A 453 -56.81 107.94 32.12
CA LYS A 453 -56.19 107.59 30.84
C LYS A 453 -54.82 106.93 31.04
N LEU A 454 -53.94 107.51 31.86
CA LEU A 454 -52.61 106.96 32.15
C LEU A 454 -52.67 105.57 32.82
N ILE A 455 -53.63 105.35 33.73
CA ILE A 455 -53.90 104.03 34.31
C ILE A 455 -54.33 103.06 33.19
N SER A 456 -55.28 103.43 32.34
CA SER A 456 -55.75 102.56 31.25
C SER A 456 -54.64 102.20 30.24
N THR A 457 -53.76 103.14 29.90
CA THR A 457 -52.60 102.87 29.03
C THR A 457 -51.58 101.97 29.71
N ASN A 458 -51.33 102.14 31.01
CA ASN A 458 -50.44 101.26 31.75
C ASN A 458 -51.00 99.84 31.89
N THR A 459 -52.32 99.69 32.08
CA THR A 459 -52.99 98.38 32.07
C THR A 459 -52.88 97.71 30.69
N ALA A 460 -53.06 98.48 29.61
CA ALA A 460 -52.90 97.97 28.24
C ALA A 460 -51.45 97.56 27.94
N LEU A 461 -50.45 98.35 28.37
CA LEU A 461 -49.04 98.02 28.23
C LEU A 461 -48.67 96.76 29.04
N LEU A 462 -49.17 96.60 30.26
CA LEU A 462 -48.96 95.38 31.05
C LEU A 462 -49.61 94.14 30.39
N ALA A 463 -50.75 94.29 29.73
CA ALA A 463 -51.35 93.21 28.94
C ALA A 463 -50.48 92.85 27.71
N GLN A 464 -49.90 93.85 27.03
CA GLN A 464 -48.96 93.62 25.92
C GLN A 464 -47.65 92.97 26.38
N VAL A 465 -47.11 93.35 27.55
CA VAL A 465 -45.93 92.70 28.14
C VAL A 465 -46.22 91.23 28.43
N LYS A 466 -47.35 90.90 29.08
CA LYS A 466 -47.76 89.51 29.29
C LYS A 466 -47.94 88.72 28.00
N GLN A 467 -48.45 89.37 26.94
CA GLN A 467 -48.53 88.74 25.62
C GLN A 467 -47.14 88.45 25.04
N LEU A 468 -46.20 89.40 25.13
CA LEU A 468 -44.81 89.21 24.69
C LEU A 468 -44.12 88.09 25.50
N GLU A 469 -44.29 88.05 26.83
CA GLU A 469 -43.79 86.99 27.70
C GLU A 469 -44.32 85.61 27.26
N SER A 470 -45.63 85.47 27.07
CA SER A 470 -46.23 84.21 26.60
C SER A 470 -45.76 83.78 25.20
N MET A 471 -45.49 84.73 24.30
CA MET A 471 -44.87 84.44 23.01
C MET A 471 -43.42 84.00 23.18
N THR A 472 -42.63 84.65 24.05
CA THR A 472 -41.25 84.27 24.34
C THR A 472 -41.17 82.85 24.93
N GLU A 473 -42.08 82.46 25.82
CA GLU A 473 -42.20 81.06 26.27
C GLU A 473 -42.51 80.10 25.12
N SER A 474 -43.42 80.48 24.21
CA SER A 474 -43.75 79.65 23.04
C SER A 474 -42.57 79.49 22.08
N PHE A 475 -41.77 80.54 21.88
CA PHE A 475 -40.52 80.46 21.11
C PHE A 475 -39.46 79.63 21.82
N GLY A 476 -39.39 79.67 23.15
CA GLY A 476 -38.53 78.78 23.95
C GLY A 476 -38.88 77.31 23.72
N LYS A 477 -40.17 76.95 23.82
CA LYS A 477 -40.69 75.60 23.55
C LYS A 477 -40.40 75.16 22.10
N LEU A 478 -40.71 75.99 21.10
CA LEU A 478 -40.40 75.71 19.69
C LEU A 478 -38.91 75.55 19.41
N THR A 479 -38.03 76.24 20.16
CA THR A 479 -36.57 76.07 20.04
C THR A 479 -36.13 74.74 20.65
N GLN A 480 -36.67 74.37 21.82
CA GLN A 480 -36.44 73.07 22.44
C GLN A 480 -36.91 71.91 21.55
N ASP A 481 -38.10 72.01 20.95
CA ASP A 481 -38.64 71.03 20.00
C ASP A 481 -37.74 70.91 18.76
N ALA A 482 -37.26 72.03 18.23
CA ALA A 482 -36.36 72.05 17.07
C ALA A 482 -34.99 71.41 17.37
N ASP A 483 -34.45 71.58 18.58
CA ASP A 483 -33.21 70.93 19.00
C ASP A 483 -33.42 69.45 19.35
N GLN A 484 -34.57 69.04 19.89
CA GLN A 484 -34.94 67.63 20.01
C GLN A 484 -35.00 66.96 18.63
N LEU A 485 -35.70 67.56 17.66
CA LEU A 485 -35.79 67.05 16.28
C LEU A 485 -34.43 67.00 15.57
N ARG A 486 -33.48 67.89 15.91
CA ARG A 486 -32.09 67.80 15.45
C ARG A 486 -31.38 66.56 16.00
N ASN A 487 -31.51 66.31 17.32
CA ASN A 487 -30.92 65.14 17.96
C ASN A 487 -31.48 63.83 17.40
N GLU A 488 -32.81 63.72 17.28
CA GLU A 488 -33.48 62.54 16.68
C GLU A 488 -33.06 62.32 15.22
N ASN A 489 -32.83 63.39 14.46
CA ASN A 489 -32.33 63.33 13.07
C ASN A 489 -30.84 62.90 13.01
N ASP A 490 -30.00 63.31 13.96
CA ASP A 490 -28.59 62.88 14.03
C ASP A 490 -28.44 61.44 14.56
N GLU A 491 -29.33 60.98 15.43
CA GLU A 491 -29.48 59.55 15.77
C GLU A 491 -29.99 58.75 14.56
N SER A 492 -30.93 59.29 13.78
CA SER A 492 -31.42 58.67 12.53
C SER A 492 -30.32 58.58 11.47
N LYS A 493 -29.46 59.60 11.32
CA LYS A 493 -28.26 59.53 10.46
C LYS A 493 -27.27 58.49 10.97
N SER A 494 -27.09 58.40 12.29
CA SER A 494 -26.17 57.46 12.94
C SER A 494 -26.62 56.00 12.79
N THR A 495 -27.92 55.73 12.88
CA THR A 495 -28.49 54.40 12.62
C THR A 495 -28.46 54.03 11.14
N LEU A 496 -28.78 54.97 10.23
CA LEU A 496 -28.60 54.78 8.79
C LEU A 496 -27.13 54.53 8.40
N ALA A 497 -26.17 55.16 9.08
CA ALA A 497 -24.74 54.91 8.87
C ALA A 497 -24.32 53.50 9.33
N ARG A 498 -24.85 53.01 10.46
CA ARG A 498 -24.65 51.62 10.92
C ARG A 498 -25.25 50.63 9.92
N LEU A 499 -26.53 50.77 9.58
CA LEU A 499 -27.23 49.88 8.64
C LEU A 499 -26.57 49.83 7.26
N ARG A 500 -25.96 50.92 6.78
CA ARG A 500 -25.16 50.92 5.53
C ARG A 500 -23.84 50.18 5.64
N ASN A 501 -23.23 50.11 6.81
CA ASN A 501 -22.04 49.29 7.05
C ASN A 501 -22.41 47.81 7.25
N ASP A 502 -23.50 47.55 7.97
CA ASP A 502 -24.04 46.19 8.17
C ASP A 502 -24.48 45.57 6.83
N LEU A 503 -25.11 46.36 5.94
CA LEU A 503 -25.43 45.96 4.57
C LEU A 503 -24.16 45.58 3.78
N LYS A 504 -23.11 46.41 3.82
CA LYS A 504 -21.85 46.12 3.14
C LYS A 504 -21.18 44.85 3.65
N LEU A 505 -21.18 44.63 4.97
CA LEU A 505 -20.68 43.39 5.57
C LEU A 505 -21.49 42.18 5.08
N ALA A 506 -22.82 42.29 5.01
CA ALA A 506 -23.68 41.25 4.45
C ALA A 506 -23.47 41.03 2.93
N GLU A 507 -23.14 42.07 2.16
CA GLU A 507 -22.75 41.97 0.74
C GLU A 507 -21.38 41.28 0.58
N GLU A 508 -20.41 41.59 1.44
CA GLU A 508 -19.10 40.94 1.48
C GLU A 508 -19.20 39.46 1.90
N GLU A 509 -20.02 39.13 2.91
CA GLU A 509 -20.33 37.75 3.30
C GLU A 509 -21.12 37.01 2.21
N SER A 510 -22.05 37.68 1.51
CA SER A 510 -22.76 37.13 0.35
C SER A 510 -21.80 36.83 -0.81
N PHE A 511 -20.79 37.67 -1.03
CA PHE A 511 -19.77 37.43 -2.05
C PHE A 511 -18.83 36.29 -1.65
N ALA A 512 -18.39 36.24 -0.39
CA ALA A 512 -17.54 35.17 0.14
C ALA A 512 -18.23 33.80 0.07
N THR A 513 -19.50 33.71 0.47
CA THR A 513 -20.29 32.47 0.40
C THR A 513 -20.59 32.04 -1.04
N LYS A 514 -20.82 32.97 -1.97
CA LYS A 514 -20.91 32.67 -3.41
C LYS A 514 -19.60 32.09 -3.96
N ALA A 515 -18.45 32.67 -3.57
CA ALA A 515 -17.15 32.14 -3.96
C ALA A 515 -16.89 30.73 -3.38
N GLU A 516 -17.27 30.49 -2.11
CA GLU A 516 -17.18 29.17 -1.48
C GLU A 516 -18.06 28.14 -2.21
N VAL A 517 -19.32 28.48 -2.52
CA VAL A 517 -20.23 27.62 -3.30
C VAL A 517 -19.66 27.27 -4.67
N GLU A 518 -19.04 28.22 -5.39
CA GLU A 518 -18.44 27.94 -6.69
C GLU A 518 -17.16 27.10 -6.57
N THR A 519 -16.36 27.25 -5.50
CA THR A 519 -15.24 26.33 -5.25
C THR A 519 -15.70 24.91 -4.93
N LEU A 520 -16.77 24.75 -4.13
CA LEU A 520 -17.37 23.44 -3.84
C LEU A 520 -18.04 22.84 -5.09
N ARG A 521 -18.55 23.67 -6.00
CA ARG A 521 -19.04 23.23 -7.31
C ARG A 521 -17.91 22.64 -8.15
N LEU A 522 -16.78 23.35 -8.27
CA LEU A 522 -15.61 22.87 -9.02
C LEU A 522 -15.00 21.60 -8.39
N GLU A 523 -14.94 21.52 -7.05
CA GLU A 523 -14.51 20.31 -6.35
C GLU A 523 -15.43 19.12 -6.63
N LYS A 524 -16.75 19.33 -6.64
CA LYS A 524 -17.75 18.32 -7.03
C LYS A 524 -17.58 17.87 -8.49
N GLU A 525 -17.31 18.79 -9.42
CA GLU A 525 -17.08 18.46 -10.83
C GLU A 525 -15.78 17.65 -11.02
N VAL A 526 -14.71 17.96 -10.27
CA VAL A 526 -13.48 17.15 -10.22
C VAL A 526 -13.74 15.75 -9.64
N LEU A 527 -14.42 15.65 -8.51
CA LEU A 527 -14.76 14.35 -7.89
C LEU A 527 -15.66 13.48 -8.79
N LEU A 528 -16.53 14.10 -9.61
CA LEU A 528 -17.29 13.39 -10.64
C LEU A 528 -16.40 12.89 -11.79
N MET A 529 -15.37 13.63 -12.20
CA MET A 529 -14.39 13.14 -13.17
C MET A 529 -13.56 11.98 -12.59
N GLU A 530 -13.12 12.06 -11.33
CA GLU A 530 -12.42 10.96 -10.66
C GLU A 530 -13.30 9.71 -10.52
N ALA A 531 -14.56 9.85 -10.11
CA ALA A 531 -15.50 8.74 -10.02
C ALA A 531 -15.75 8.07 -11.39
N ASN A 532 -15.84 8.85 -12.47
CA ASN A 532 -15.96 8.32 -13.83
C ASN A 532 -14.67 7.60 -14.29
N ASN A 533 -13.49 8.11 -13.93
CA ASN A 533 -12.22 7.42 -14.19
C ASN A 533 -12.15 6.07 -13.45
N TYR A 534 -12.46 6.04 -12.15
CA TYR A 534 -12.51 4.78 -11.38
C TYR A 534 -13.55 3.79 -11.94
N LYS A 535 -14.68 4.27 -12.46
CA LYS A 535 -15.66 3.43 -13.17
C LYS A 535 -15.09 2.84 -14.47
N ALA A 536 -14.38 3.63 -15.27
CA ALA A 536 -13.71 3.16 -16.48
C ALA A 536 -12.57 2.17 -16.19
N GLU A 537 -11.80 2.38 -15.12
CA GLU A 537 -10.77 1.44 -14.64
C GLU A 537 -11.40 0.12 -14.15
N MET A 538 -12.52 0.18 -13.42
CA MET A 538 -13.31 -0.99 -13.02
C MET A 538 -13.84 -1.76 -14.23
N GLU A 539 -14.46 -1.09 -15.20
CA GLU A 539 -14.97 -1.72 -16.43
C GLU A 539 -13.84 -2.35 -17.25
N LYS A 540 -12.67 -1.70 -17.33
CA LYS A 540 -11.47 -2.25 -17.95
C LYS A 540 -10.96 -3.49 -17.22
N ALA A 541 -10.81 -3.45 -15.89
CA ALA A 541 -10.36 -4.61 -15.10
C ALA A 541 -11.32 -5.80 -15.23
N LEU A 542 -12.64 -5.55 -15.26
CA LEU A 542 -13.67 -6.57 -15.45
C LEU A 542 -13.65 -7.15 -16.89
N SER A 543 -13.25 -6.35 -17.89
CA SER A 543 -12.99 -6.85 -19.26
C SER A 543 -11.72 -7.73 -19.34
N GLU A 544 -10.67 -7.37 -18.60
CA GLU A 544 -9.43 -8.14 -18.51
C GLU A 544 -9.65 -9.46 -17.76
N GLU A 545 -10.41 -9.45 -16.66
CA GLU A 545 -10.82 -10.67 -15.95
C GLU A 545 -11.64 -11.61 -16.85
N LYS A 546 -12.58 -11.07 -17.66
CA LYS A 546 -13.33 -11.85 -18.64
C LYS A 546 -12.43 -12.47 -19.71
N ALA A 547 -11.43 -11.73 -20.20
CA ALA A 547 -10.45 -12.26 -21.14
C ALA A 547 -9.63 -13.41 -20.52
N VAL A 548 -9.04 -13.21 -19.34
CA VAL A 548 -8.28 -14.24 -18.60
C VAL A 548 -9.15 -15.44 -18.24
N SER A 549 -10.43 -15.23 -17.92
CA SER A 549 -11.39 -16.32 -17.66
C SER A 549 -11.66 -17.14 -18.93
N SER A 550 -11.81 -16.48 -20.10
CA SER A 550 -11.97 -17.18 -21.39
C SER A 550 -10.71 -17.96 -21.79
N GLU A 551 -9.52 -17.40 -21.57
CA GLU A 551 -8.24 -18.09 -21.79
C GLU A 551 -8.08 -19.30 -20.84
N ARG A 552 -8.46 -19.14 -19.57
CA ARG A 552 -8.46 -20.23 -18.58
C ARG A 552 -9.43 -21.35 -18.96
N LEU A 553 -10.61 -21.03 -19.49
CA LEU A 553 -11.57 -22.02 -20.01
C LEU A 553 -11.01 -22.75 -21.25
N TYR A 554 -10.34 -22.03 -22.17
CA TYR A 554 -9.65 -22.62 -23.31
C TYR A 554 -8.54 -23.58 -22.88
N VAL A 555 -7.66 -23.16 -21.96
CA VAL A 555 -6.59 -24.01 -21.40
C VAL A 555 -7.18 -25.24 -20.68
N LEU A 556 -8.26 -25.10 -19.91
CA LEU A 556 -8.95 -26.23 -19.28
C LEU A 556 -9.57 -27.19 -20.31
N SER A 557 -10.05 -26.70 -21.45
CA SER A 557 -10.54 -27.54 -22.54
C SER A 557 -9.41 -28.34 -23.22
N SER A 558 -8.27 -27.69 -23.48
CA SER A 558 -7.07 -28.34 -24.02
C SER A 558 -6.47 -29.37 -23.07
N ILE A 559 -6.43 -29.09 -21.75
CA ILE A 559 -6.00 -30.07 -20.74
C ILE A 559 -6.94 -31.29 -20.72
N ARG A 560 -8.26 -31.10 -20.83
CA ARG A 560 -9.23 -32.20 -20.91
C ARG A 560 -9.05 -33.03 -22.18
N GLN A 561 -8.78 -32.39 -23.32
CA GLN A 561 -8.46 -33.09 -24.57
C GLN A 561 -7.18 -33.93 -24.43
N ALA A 562 -6.08 -33.33 -23.94
CA ALA A 562 -4.82 -34.03 -23.73
C ALA A 562 -4.95 -35.18 -22.70
N GLN A 563 -5.80 -35.03 -21.68
CA GLN A 563 -6.15 -36.12 -20.76
C GLN A 563 -6.95 -37.25 -21.43
N ALA A 564 -7.85 -36.93 -22.36
CA ALA A 564 -8.58 -37.93 -23.14
C ALA A 564 -7.64 -38.68 -24.10
N GLU A 565 -6.79 -37.96 -24.84
CA GLU A 565 -5.76 -38.52 -25.73
C GLU A 565 -4.80 -39.43 -24.94
N LEU A 566 -4.27 -38.96 -23.81
CA LEU A 566 -3.41 -39.75 -22.92
C LEU A 566 -4.14 -40.99 -22.37
N LYS A 567 -5.44 -40.90 -22.05
CA LYS A 567 -6.23 -42.05 -21.62
C LYS A 567 -6.39 -43.07 -22.76
N THR A 568 -6.61 -42.62 -24.00
CA THR A 568 -6.68 -43.52 -25.16
C THR A 568 -5.34 -44.17 -25.49
N SER A 569 -4.21 -43.46 -25.37
CA SER A 569 -2.89 -44.06 -25.59
C SER A 569 -2.52 -45.06 -24.48
N PHE A 570 -2.82 -44.77 -23.21
CA PHE A 570 -2.68 -45.76 -22.13
C PHE A 570 -3.54 -47.01 -22.37
N GLN A 571 -4.75 -46.84 -22.89
CA GLN A 571 -5.63 -47.98 -23.21
C GLN A 571 -5.10 -48.78 -24.41
N ALA A 572 -4.55 -48.14 -25.44
CA ALA A 572 -3.90 -48.80 -26.56
C ALA A 572 -2.63 -49.56 -26.13
N CYS A 573 -1.74 -48.92 -25.37
CA CYS A 573 -0.53 -49.56 -24.82
C CYS A 573 -0.89 -50.74 -23.89
N ARG A 574 -1.98 -50.65 -23.12
CA ARG A 574 -2.48 -51.77 -22.30
C ARG A 574 -2.93 -52.94 -23.17
N ILE A 575 -3.68 -52.69 -24.24
CA ILE A 575 -4.12 -53.74 -25.19
C ILE A 575 -2.90 -54.39 -25.88
N GLU A 576 -1.88 -53.60 -26.25
CA GLU A 576 -0.62 -54.15 -26.76
C GLU A 576 0.10 -55.00 -25.71
N LEU A 577 0.15 -54.58 -24.44
CA LEU A 577 0.76 -55.34 -23.36
C LEU A 577 0.01 -56.66 -23.08
N GLU A 578 -1.32 -56.66 -23.12
CA GLU A 578 -2.16 -57.86 -23.00
C GLU A 578 -1.93 -58.81 -24.20
N ALA A 579 -1.82 -58.29 -25.43
CA ALA A 579 -1.47 -59.08 -26.61
C ALA A 579 -0.03 -59.63 -26.55
N LYS A 580 0.91 -58.90 -25.96
CA LYS A 580 2.30 -59.35 -25.73
C LYS A 580 2.40 -60.41 -24.64
N ASP A 581 1.60 -60.32 -23.59
CA ASP A 581 1.49 -61.36 -22.55
C ASP A 581 0.91 -62.66 -23.12
N VAL A 582 -0.10 -62.59 -24.00
CA VAL A 582 -0.56 -63.76 -24.79
C VAL A 582 0.58 -64.31 -25.66
N GLN A 583 1.28 -63.46 -26.41
CA GLN A 583 2.43 -63.89 -27.24
C GLN A 583 3.54 -64.56 -26.41
N VAL A 584 3.81 -64.08 -25.19
CA VAL A 584 4.78 -64.68 -24.27
C VAL A 584 4.29 -66.03 -23.72
N LYS A 585 2.99 -66.16 -23.43
CA LYS A 585 2.39 -67.44 -23.00
C LYS A 585 2.41 -68.49 -24.11
N ASP A 586 2.07 -68.11 -25.34
CA ASP A 586 2.20 -68.99 -26.51
C ASP A 586 3.66 -69.40 -26.72
N LEU A 587 4.61 -68.45 -26.68
CA LEU A 587 6.04 -68.76 -26.78
C LEU A 587 6.51 -69.68 -25.65
N SER A 588 6.06 -69.47 -24.42
CA SER A 588 6.34 -70.34 -23.27
C SER A 588 5.79 -71.76 -23.48
N ALA A 589 4.57 -71.91 -24.00
CA ALA A 589 4.00 -73.21 -24.35
C ALA A 589 4.76 -73.89 -25.52
N THR A 590 5.21 -73.14 -26.53
CA THR A 590 6.08 -73.69 -27.60
C THR A 590 7.49 -74.04 -27.10
N LEU A 591 7.99 -73.38 -26.04
CA LEU A 591 9.22 -73.76 -25.36
C LEU A 591 9.01 -75.05 -24.56
N GLN A 592 7.99 -75.11 -23.70
CA GLN A 592 7.70 -76.28 -22.88
C GLN A 592 7.42 -77.55 -23.72
N THR A 593 6.73 -77.41 -24.85
CA THR A 593 6.55 -78.54 -25.79
C THR A 593 7.84 -78.92 -26.52
N LYS A 594 8.72 -77.96 -26.83
CA LYS A 594 10.08 -78.26 -27.33
C LYS A 594 10.97 -78.88 -26.26
N GLU A 595 10.85 -78.50 -25.00
CA GLU A 595 11.56 -79.12 -23.86
C GLU A 595 11.09 -80.56 -23.63
N LEU A 596 9.79 -80.84 -23.75
CA LEU A 596 9.24 -82.20 -23.73
C LEU A 596 9.75 -83.05 -24.91
N LEU A 597 9.78 -82.48 -26.12
CA LEU A 597 10.36 -83.14 -27.30
C LEU A 597 11.87 -83.36 -27.15
N LEU A 598 12.60 -82.39 -26.61
CA LEU A 598 14.03 -82.50 -26.33
C LEU A 598 14.29 -83.55 -25.26
N GLY A 599 13.51 -83.60 -24.18
CA GLY A 599 13.59 -84.65 -23.15
C GLY A 599 13.27 -86.04 -23.69
N GLY A 600 12.29 -86.15 -24.60
CA GLY A 600 12.03 -87.38 -25.35
C GLY A 600 13.20 -87.79 -26.25
N SER A 601 13.83 -86.83 -26.94
CA SER A 601 15.02 -87.08 -27.76
C SER A 601 16.26 -87.42 -26.93
N ALA A 602 16.41 -86.82 -25.75
CA ALA A 602 17.50 -87.08 -24.82
C ALA A 602 17.41 -88.50 -24.26
N LYS A 603 16.22 -88.95 -23.84
CA LYS A 603 15.97 -90.36 -23.46
C LYS A 603 16.21 -91.34 -24.62
N LYS A 604 15.93 -90.92 -25.85
CA LYS A 604 16.25 -91.73 -27.04
C LYS A 604 17.76 -91.79 -27.32
N ILE A 605 18.48 -90.69 -27.10
CA ILE A 605 19.95 -90.66 -27.18
C ILE A 605 20.57 -91.50 -26.05
N GLU A 606 20.03 -91.41 -24.82
CA GLU A 606 20.44 -92.19 -23.65
C GLU A 606 20.28 -93.70 -23.89
N THR A 607 19.12 -94.15 -24.40
CA THR A 607 18.94 -95.56 -24.81
C THR A 607 19.85 -95.96 -25.97
N MET A 608 20.08 -95.10 -26.96
CA MET A 608 21.05 -95.36 -28.03
C MET A 608 22.52 -95.39 -27.53
N GLN A 609 22.86 -94.62 -26.49
CA GLN A 609 24.18 -94.66 -25.85
C GLN A 609 24.35 -95.92 -25.00
N GLU A 610 23.30 -96.36 -24.29
CA GLU A 610 23.29 -97.61 -23.53
C GLU A 610 23.42 -98.82 -24.47
N ASP A 611 22.74 -98.81 -25.62
CA ASP A 611 22.89 -99.84 -26.66
C ASP A 611 24.25 -99.76 -27.38
N LEU A 612 24.79 -98.55 -27.61
CA LEU A 612 26.15 -98.39 -28.10
C LEU A 612 27.19 -98.93 -27.09
N HIS A 613 26.94 -98.78 -25.78
CA HIS A 613 27.76 -99.37 -24.73
C HIS A 613 27.65 -100.90 -24.69
N LYS A 614 26.46 -101.49 -24.91
CA LYS A 614 26.30 -102.95 -25.08
C LYS A 614 27.07 -103.45 -26.31
N VAL A 615 26.98 -102.77 -27.45
CA VAL A 615 27.69 -103.13 -28.69
C VAL A 615 29.20 -102.95 -28.56
N THR A 616 29.69 -101.89 -27.89
CA THR A 616 31.13 -101.71 -27.66
C THR A 616 31.69 -102.67 -26.60
N ALA A 617 30.91 -103.07 -25.59
CA ALA A 617 31.27 -104.17 -24.69
C ALA A 617 31.37 -105.50 -25.45
N GLN A 618 30.34 -105.88 -26.21
CA GLN A 618 30.36 -107.09 -27.06
C GLN A 618 31.53 -107.08 -28.07
N SER A 619 31.86 -105.92 -28.63
CA SER A 619 33.03 -105.75 -29.50
C SER A 619 34.36 -105.82 -28.73
N HIS A 620 34.39 -105.47 -27.44
CA HIS A 620 35.57 -105.61 -26.60
C HIS A 620 35.79 -107.08 -26.24
N ASP A 621 34.75 -107.77 -25.78
CA ASP A 621 34.75 -109.21 -25.48
C ASP A 621 35.18 -110.03 -26.70
N ALA A 622 34.67 -109.69 -27.90
CA ALA A 622 35.08 -110.30 -29.16
C ALA A 622 36.54 -110.00 -29.53
N MET A 623 37.03 -108.77 -29.30
CA MET A 623 38.45 -108.43 -29.52
C MET A 623 39.37 -109.11 -28.50
N GLU A 624 38.93 -109.32 -27.27
CA GLU A 624 39.70 -110.01 -26.23
C GLU A 624 39.73 -111.52 -26.47
N SER A 625 38.62 -112.11 -26.92
CA SER A 625 38.58 -113.49 -27.44
C SER A 625 39.51 -113.67 -28.64
N LEU A 626 39.52 -112.75 -29.60
CA LEU A 626 40.45 -112.77 -30.74
C LEU A 626 41.91 -112.54 -30.34
N ARG A 627 42.19 -111.80 -29.24
CA ARG A 627 43.54 -111.70 -28.67
C ARG A 627 43.96 -113.02 -28.03
N ALA A 628 43.10 -113.64 -27.23
CA ALA A 628 43.36 -114.96 -26.66
C ALA A 628 43.60 -116.03 -27.75
N GLU A 629 42.82 -116.02 -28.83
CA GLU A 629 43.05 -116.92 -29.98
C GLU A 629 44.37 -116.60 -30.69
N LYS A 630 44.65 -115.33 -30.98
CA LYS A 630 45.91 -114.89 -31.59
C LYS A 630 47.11 -115.31 -30.75
N ASP A 631 47.05 -115.13 -29.44
CA ASP A 631 48.17 -115.40 -28.55
C ASP A 631 48.31 -116.92 -28.28
N SER A 632 47.22 -117.70 -28.34
CA SER A 632 47.27 -119.17 -28.46
C SER A 632 47.97 -119.60 -29.75
N ARG A 633 47.61 -119.02 -30.90
CA ARG A 633 48.29 -119.26 -32.19
C ARG A 633 49.75 -118.78 -32.17
N MET A 634 50.11 -117.76 -31.39
CA MET A 634 51.51 -117.36 -31.16
C MET A 634 52.27 -118.42 -30.35
N CYS A 635 51.64 -119.05 -29.35
CA CYS A 635 52.22 -120.20 -28.65
C CYS A 635 52.39 -121.41 -29.57
N GLU A 636 51.39 -121.75 -30.39
CA GLU A 636 51.49 -122.81 -31.41
C GLU A 636 52.57 -122.50 -32.46
N MET A 637 52.67 -121.24 -32.90
CA MET A 637 53.68 -120.79 -33.86
C MET A 637 55.09 -120.77 -33.26
N THR A 638 55.26 -120.41 -31.99
CA THR A 638 56.58 -120.49 -31.33
C THR A 638 56.97 -121.93 -31.00
N GLN A 639 56.01 -122.80 -30.65
CA GLN A 639 56.22 -124.24 -30.51
C GLN A 639 56.64 -124.88 -31.84
N THR A 640 55.90 -124.64 -32.93
CA THR A 640 56.28 -125.11 -34.28
C THR A 640 57.59 -124.50 -34.78
N THR A 641 57.90 -123.24 -34.46
CA THR A 641 59.21 -122.63 -34.78
C THR A 641 60.34 -123.28 -33.99
N SER A 642 60.12 -123.63 -32.70
CA SER A 642 61.12 -124.36 -31.92
C SER A 642 61.37 -125.78 -32.47
N LEU A 643 60.31 -126.48 -32.89
CA LEU A 643 60.41 -127.77 -33.59
C LEU A 643 61.14 -127.61 -34.92
N TYR A 644 60.82 -126.58 -35.70
CA TYR A 644 61.50 -126.23 -36.95
C TYR A 644 63.00 -125.96 -36.75
N MET A 645 63.37 -125.27 -35.67
CA MET A 645 64.79 -125.01 -35.32
C MET A 645 65.52 -126.29 -34.88
N THR A 646 64.87 -127.21 -34.15
CA THR A 646 65.48 -128.52 -33.84
C THR A 646 65.61 -129.41 -35.08
N THR A 647 64.62 -129.42 -35.98
CA THR A 647 64.72 -130.16 -37.25
C THR A 647 65.71 -129.52 -38.21
N ALA A 648 65.81 -128.19 -38.27
CA ALA A 648 66.80 -127.49 -39.09
C ALA A 648 68.23 -127.69 -38.57
N LYS A 649 68.41 -127.78 -37.25
CA LYS A 649 69.71 -128.14 -36.66
C LYS A 649 70.12 -129.57 -37.01
N THR A 650 69.23 -130.55 -36.84
CA THR A 650 69.50 -131.94 -37.23
C THR A 650 69.68 -132.08 -38.75
N LEU A 651 68.94 -131.31 -39.56
CA LEU A 651 69.16 -131.23 -41.00
C LEU A 651 70.57 -130.71 -41.30
N SER A 652 70.98 -129.58 -40.71
CA SER A 652 72.34 -129.02 -40.88
C SER A 652 73.44 -129.98 -40.43
N GLU A 653 73.22 -130.78 -39.40
CA GLU A 653 74.16 -131.80 -38.94
C GLU A 653 74.23 -132.99 -39.93
N THR A 654 73.11 -133.38 -40.55
CA THR A 654 73.11 -134.37 -41.65
C THR A 654 73.65 -133.79 -42.97
N GLU A 655 73.45 -132.51 -43.26
CA GLU A 655 73.96 -131.86 -44.47
C GLU A 655 75.48 -131.64 -44.39
N ALA A 656 76.04 -131.41 -43.20
CA ALA A 656 77.47 -131.44 -42.96
C ALA A 656 78.07 -132.82 -43.30
N LEU A 657 77.52 -133.90 -42.71
CA LEU A 657 77.94 -135.28 -42.99
C LEU A 657 77.77 -135.66 -44.47
N VAL A 658 76.67 -135.25 -45.11
CA VAL A 658 76.42 -135.48 -46.54
C VAL A 658 77.36 -134.64 -47.41
N SER A 659 77.78 -133.45 -47.00
CA SER A 659 78.77 -132.64 -47.72
C SER A 659 80.18 -133.22 -47.58
N GLU A 660 80.53 -133.73 -46.40
CA GLU A 660 81.80 -134.41 -46.14
C GLU A 660 81.92 -135.71 -46.95
N LEU A 661 80.90 -136.59 -46.88
CA LEU A 661 80.80 -137.79 -47.71
C LEU A 661 80.73 -137.48 -49.21
N ARG A 662 80.11 -136.38 -49.64
CA ARG A 662 80.15 -135.93 -51.04
C ARG A 662 81.53 -135.40 -51.44
N SER A 663 82.34 -134.91 -50.51
CA SER A 663 83.72 -134.50 -50.79
C SER A 663 84.63 -135.72 -50.97
N GLU A 664 84.54 -136.72 -50.09
CA GLU A 664 85.25 -138.00 -50.22
C GLU A 664 84.79 -138.79 -51.43
N LEU A 665 83.49 -138.87 -51.71
CA LEU A 665 82.98 -139.56 -52.89
C LEU A 665 83.37 -138.81 -54.18
N LYS A 666 83.58 -137.49 -54.14
CA LYS A 666 84.07 -136.72 -55.29
C LYS A 666 85.58 -136.85 -55.50
N THR A 667 86.39 -136.98 -54.43
CA THR A 667 87.83 -137.31 -54.57
C THR A 667 88.02 -138.77 -54.97
N GLN A 668 87.23 -139.71 -54.44
CA GLN A 668 87.18 -141.08 -54.95
C GLN A 668 86.73 -141.12 -56.40
N THR A 669 85.64 -140.45 -56.81
CA THR A 669 85.18 -140.47 -58.21
C THR A 669 86.21 -139.83 -59.16
N ALA A 670 86.94 -138.80 -58.71
CA ALA A 670 88.06 -138.26 -59.48
C ALA A 670 89.23 -139.26 -59.59
N ALA A 671 89.56 -139.97 -58.51
CA ALA A 671 90.59 -141.00 -58.49
C ALA A 671 90.20 -142.24 -59.32
N THR A 672 88.95 -142.71 -59.26
CA THR A 672 88.46 -143.82 -60.08
C THR A 672 88.40 -143.40 -61.54
N ASN A 673 87.95 -142.19 -61.89
CA ASN A 673 87.91 -141.76 -63.29
C ASN A 673 89.31 -141.53 -63.86
N ALA A 674 90.28 -141.07 -63.05
CA ALA A 674 91.68 -141.01 -63.45
C ALA A 674 92.29 -142.40 -63.62
N ALA A 675 92.06 -143.31 -62.67
CA ALA A 675 92.51 -144.70 -62.75
C ALA A 675 91.83 -145.46 -63.90
N GLN A 676 90.56 -145.19 -64.19
CA GLN A 676 89.79 -145.81 -65.25
C GLN A 676 90.16 -145.24 -66.62
N SER A 677 90.44 -143.94 -66.75
CA SER A 677 91.01 -143.39 -68.00
C SER A 677 92.44 -143.90 -68.23
N SER A 678 93.24 -144.06 -67.17
CA SER A 678 94.55 -144.73 -67.24
C SER A 678 94.43 -146.22 -67.58
N PHE A 679 93.40 -146.89 -67.09
CA PHE A 679 93.12 -148.30 -67.39
C PHE A 679 92.60 -148.45 -68.82
N GLU A 680 91.75 -147.55 -69.32
CA GLU A 680 91.28 -147.53 -70.71
C GLU A 680 92.43 -147.21 -71.68
N GLN A 681 93.36 -146.31 -71.32
CA GLN A 681 94.59 -146.09 -72.08
C GLN A 681 95.50 -147.33 -72.07
N GLU A 682 95.73 -147.98 -70.92
CA GLU A 682 96.46 -149.27 -70.90
C GLU A 682 95.65 -150.43 -71.47
N GLN A 683 94.33 -150.36 -71.59
CA GLN A 683 93.51 -151.39 -72.25
C GLN A 683 93.60 -151.24 -73.77
N ILE A 684 93.57 -150.01 -74.29
CA ILE A 684 93.90 -149.73 -75.70
C ILE A 684 95.35 -150.12 -76.00
N ARG A 685 96.29 -149.81 -75.09
CA ARG A 685 97.70 -150.19 -75.23
C ARG A 685 97.92 -151.70 -75.13
N ALA A 686 97.22 -152.40 -74.25
CA ALA A 686 97.30 -153.86 -74.08
C ALA A 686 96.49 -154.62 -75.14
N VAL A 687 95.58 -153.96 -75.86
CA VAL A 687 95.00 -154.46 -77.11
C VAL A 687 96.00 -154.25 -78.25
N SER A 688 96.57 -153.05 -78.44
CA SER A 688 97.64 -152.82 -79.44
C SER A 688 98.83 -153.76 -79.23
N LEU A 689 99.30 -153.91 -78.00
CA LEU A 689 100.35 -154.85 -77.63
C LEU A 689 99.91 -156.31 -77.75
N ARG A 690 98.61 -156.65 -77.60
CA ARG A 690 98.11 -157.99 -77.91
C ARG A 690 98.09 -158.26 -79.41
N ASP A 691 97.67 -157.31 -80.22
CA ASP A 691 97.62 -157.45 -81.68
C ASP A 691 99.05 -157.48 -82.24
N GLU A 692 99.99 -156.75 -81.62
CA GLU A 692 101.43 -156.89 -81.86
C GLU A 692 102.00 -158.22 -81.36
N LEU A 693 101.54 -158.76 -80.21
CA LEU A 693 101.97 -160.08 -79.70
C LEU A 693 101.40 -161.24 -80.49
N VAL A 694 100.14 -161.18 -80.92
CA VAL A 694 99.51 -162.14 -81.82
C VAL A 694 100.20 -162.04 -83.18
N GLY A 695 100.32 -160.85 -83.76
CA GLY A 695 101.09 -160.67 -84.99
C GLY A 695 102.57 -161.08 -84.86
N ALA A 696 103.19 -161.05 -83.67
CA ALA A 696 104.52 -161.60 -83.43
C ALA A 696 104.52 -163.11 -83.18
N GLN A 697 103.47 -163.66 -82.57
CA GLN A 697 103.25 -165.09 -82.37
C GLN A 697 102.96 -165.74 -83.73
N ASP A 698 102.02 -165.24 -84.53
CA ASP A 698 101.75 -165.70 -85.90
C ASP A 698 103.02 -165.69 -86.76
N ARG A 699 103.91 -164.70 -86.59
CA ARG A 699 105.22 -164.66 -87.27
C ARG A 699 106.24 -165.64 -86.68
N ALA A 700 106.18 -165.93 -85.38
CA ALA A 700 107.04 -166.91 -84.73
C ALA A 700 106.56 -168.35 -85.00
N GLU A 701 105.25 -168.56 -85.11
CA GLU A 701 104.56 -169.81 -85.38
C GLU A 701 104.67 -170.15 -86.87
N ALA A 702 104.53 -169.18 -87.77
CA ALA A 702 104.92 -169.35 -89.19
C ALA A 702 106.42 -169.60 -89.37
N ALA A 703 107.29 -169.00 -88.53
CA ALA A 703 108.73 -169.29 -88.54
C ALA A 703 109.06 -170.65 -87.89
N GLU A 704 108.27 -171.13 -86.94
CA GLU A 704 108.38 -172.48 -86.40
C GLU A 704 107.80 -173.52 -87.37
N GLU A 705 106.76 -173.20 -88.14
CA GLU A 705 106.30 -174.00 -89.28
C GLU A 705 107.38 -174.03 -90.36
N GLU A 706 107.97 -172.91 -90.79
CA GLU A 706 109.10 -172.90 -91.73
C GLU A 706 110.30 -173.70 -91.17
N VAL A 707 110.64 -173.56 -89.89
CA VAL A 707 111.70 -174.36 -89.25
C VAL A 707 111.32 -175.83 -89.11
N ASN A 708 110.04 -176.17 -88.97
CA ASN A 708 109.57 -177.56 -88.87
C ASN A 708 109.41 -178.22 -90.25
N GLU A 709 109.05 -177.47 -91.30
CA GLU A 709 109.17 -177.88 -92.70
C GLU A 709 110.65 -178.05 -93.08
N LEU A 710 111.54 -177.13 -92.70
CA LEU A 710 112.98 -177.28 -92.88
C LEU A 710 113.55 -178.44 -92.07
N ARG A 711 113.01 -178.76 -90.88
CA ARG A 711 113.36 -179.98 -90.11
C ARG A 711 112.79 -181.23 -90.74
N ALA A 712 111.58 -181.19 -91.31
CA ALA A 712 110.96 -182.33 -92.00
C ALA A 712 111.69 -182.62 -93.32
N SER A 713 111.95 -181.59 -94.12
CA SER A 713 112.82 -181.62 -95.30
C SER A 713 114.20 -182.14 -94.93
N LYS A 714 114.85 -181.57 -93.89
CA LYS A 714 116.13 -182.05 -93.39
C LYS A 714 116.06 -183.49 -92.85
N ALA A 715 114.95 -183.94 -92.29
CA ALA A 715 114.77 -185.32 -91.85
C ALA A 715 114.54 -186.27 -93.04
N THR A 716 113.87 -185.84 -94.11
CA THR A 716 113.82 -186.58 -95.38
C THR A 716 115.16 -186.56 -96.11
N ASP A 717 115.94 -185.49 -96.00
CA ASP A 717 117.31 -185.42 -96.52
C ASP A 717 118.26 -186.28 -95.68
N GLU A 718 118.20 -186.25 -94.35
CA GLU A 718 119.00 -187.13 -93.49
C GLU A 718 118.55 -188.58 -93.58
N SER A 719 117.27 -188.86 -93.87
CA SER A 719 116.75 -190.20 -94.17
C SER A 719 117.20 -190.68 -95.55
N THR A 720 117.14 -189.84 -96.59
CA THR A 720 117.65 -190.20 -97.94
C THR A 720 119.17 -190.25 -97.98
N ILE A 721 119.89 -189.41 -97.22
CA ILE A 721 121.34 -189.50 -97.00
C ILE A 721 121.69 -190.74 -96.17
N SER A 722 120.86 -191.16 -95.21
CA SER A 722 121.07 -192.41 -94.45
C SER A 722 120.74 -193.64 -95.30
N SER A 723 119.73 -193.55 -96.17
CA SER A 723 119.40 -194.57 -97.17
C SER A 723 120.49 -194.65 -98.24
N LEU A 724 121.00 -193.51 -98.72
CA LEU A 724 122.16 -193.42 -99.62
C LEU A 724 123.43 -193.89 -98.93
N LYS A 725 123.65 -193.63 -97.64
CA LYS A 725 124.77 -194.22 -96.86
C LYS A 725 124.60 -195.71 -96.63
N ALA A 726 123.38 -196.21 -96.42
CA ALA A 726 123.11 -197.64 -96.27
C ALA A 726 123.21 -198.37 -97.62
N MET A 727 122.78 -197.75 -98.72
CA MET A 727 123.00 -198.22 -100.08
C MET A 727 124.47 -198.08 -100.48
N PHE A 728 125.19 -197.05 -100.03
CA PHE A 728 126.61 -196.85 -100.31
C PHE A 728 127.47 -197.77 -99.43
N GLU A 729 127.09 -198.11 -98.20
CA GLU A 729 127.75 -199.15 -97.40
C GLU A 729 127.35 -200.56 -97.84
N ARG A 730 126.16 -200.79 -98.41
CA ARG A 730 125.84 -202.02 -99.15
C ARG A 730 126.61 -202.11 -100.47
N LEU A 731 126.71 -201.02 -101.21
CA LEU A 731 127.49 -200.92 -102.44
C LEU A 731 128.98 -201.01 -102.15
N LYS A 732 129.47 -200.47 -101.01
CA LYS A 732 130.86 -200.56 -100.54
C LYS A 732 131.18 -201.89 -99.90
N THR A 733 130.25 -202.58 -99.24
CA THR A 733 130.47 -203.98 -98.80
C THR A 733 130.38 -204.95 -99.99
N ALA A 734 129.46 -204.75 -100.93
CA ALA A 734 129.45 -205.47 -102.19
C ALA A 734 130.72 -205.18 -103.01
N GLN A 735 131.07 -203.90 -103.19
CA GLN A 735 132.30 -203.47 -103.87
C GLN A 735 133.52 -204.00 -103.17
N MET A 736 133.63 -203.93 -101.84
CA MET A 736 134.78 -204.40 -101.08
C MET A 736 134.85 -205.93 -100.97
N VAL A 737 133.73 -206.65 -101.08
CA VAL A 737 133.73 -208.09 -101.40
C VAL A 737 134.29 -208.31 -102.81
N THR A 738 133.83 -207.54 -103.81
CA THR A 738 134.41 -207.59 -105.16
C THR A 738 135.77 -206.90 -105.28
N PHE A 739 136.31 -206.24 -104.24
CA PHE A 739 137.61 -205.55 -104.22
C PHE A 739 138.64 -206.40 -103.47
N ASN A 740 138.19 -207.17 -102.48
CA ASN A 740 138.92 -208.34 -101.97
C ASN A 740 138.98 -209.48 -103.01
N GLN A 741 138.16 -209.43 -104.07
CA GLN A 741 138.33 -210.22 -105.31
C GLN A 741 139.15 -209.45 -106.37
N PHE A 742 138.83 -208.15 -106.51
CA PHE A 742 139.58 -207.05 -107.10
C PHE A 742 141.11 -207.15 -107.06
N GLU A 743 141.63 -206.63 -105.95
CA GLU A 743 142.90 -205.91 -105.92
C GLU A 743 143.47 -205.93 -104.48
N GLY A 744 144.50 -206.73 -104.18
CA GLY A 744 145.26 -207.61 -105.07
C GLY A 744 146.26 -206.89 -105.99
N GLN A 745 145.98 -205.63 -106.36
CA GLN A 745 146.74 -204.83 -107.32
C GLN A 745 146.63 -203.33 -106.93
N VAL A 746 147.76 -202.62 -106.84
CA VAL A 746 147.91 -201.17 -107.16
C VAL A 746 147.12 -200.07 -106.37
N THR A 747 147.55 -199.80 -105.13
CA THR A 747 147.99 -198.46 -104.60
C THR A 747 147.21 -197.10 -104.73
N SER A 748 147.13 -196.36 -103.60
CA SER A 748 147.51 -194.92 -103.36
C SER A 748 146.50 -193.73 -103.18
N ALA A 749 146.71 -192.99 -102.07
CA ALA A 749 146.68 -191.50 -101.81
C ALA A 749 145.43 -190.55 -102.02
N GLY A 750 145.34 -189.46 -101.21
CA GLY A 750 144.65 -188.18 -101.57
C GLY A 750 143.87 -187.38 -100.46
N PRO A 751 144.13 -186.06 -100.20
CA PRO A 751 143.40 -185.24 -99.19
C PRO A 751 143.01 -183.76 -99.57
N SER A 752 142.36 -183.01 -98.64
CA SER A 752 142.45 -181.52 -98.39
C SER A 752 141.33 -180.54 -98.92
N PRO A 753 141.36 -179.16 -98.82
CA PRO A 753 140.47 -178.39 -97.88
C PRO A 753 139.88 -176.98 -98.31
N SER A 754 139.20 -176.25 -97.38
CA SER A 754 139.12 -174.73 -97.23
C SER A 754 138.06 -173.89 -98.05
N PRO A 755 137.94 -172.51 -98.04
CA PRO A 755 137.60 -171.54 -96.93
C PRO A 755 136.81 -170.18 -97.25
N VAL A 756 136.39 -169.39 -96.21
CA VAL A 756 136.53 -167.88 -96.02
C VAL A 756 135.56 -166.74 -96.58
N ARG A 757 135.34 -165.64 -95.78
CA ARG A 757 134.85 -164.19 -96.01
C ARG A 757 133.33 -163.82 -96.15
N LYS A 758 132.81 -162.54 -96.05
CA LYS A 758 133.03 -161.30 -95.18
C LYS A 758 132.18 -160.01 -95.52
N ALA A 759 131.40 -159.43 -94.56
CA ALA A 759 130.86 -158.01 -94.43
C ALA A 759 129.75 -157.49 -95.43
N LEU A 760 129.13 -156.26 -95.41
CA LEU A 760 129.39 -154.89 -94.82
C LEU A 760 128.16 -153.88 -94.90
N ILE A 761 128.16 -152.75 -94.12
CA ILE A 761 127.45 -151.41 -94.33
C ILE A 761 125.89 -151.24 -94.00
N ARG A 762 125.21 -150.07 -93.79
CA ARG A 762 125.43 -148.77 -93.02
C ARG A 762 124.29 -147.66 -93.18
N SER A 763 123.52 -147.28 -92.11
CA SER A 763 122.76 -146.00 -91.79
C SER A 763 121.75 -145.32 -92.79
N GLY A 764 120.75 -144.46 -92.45
CA GLY A 764 120.12 -143.98 -91.17
C GLY A 764 120.11 -142.44 -90.93
N THR A 765 118.96 -141.70 -90.89
CA THR A 765 118.80 -140.21 -90.55
C THR A 765 117.31 -139.71 -90.42
N GLY A 766 116.98 -138.71 -89.55
CA GLY A 766 115.79 -137.78 -89.70
C GLY A 766 114.91 -137.43 -88.46
N MET A 767 114.70 -136.13 -88.16
CA MET A 767 113.89 -135.49 -87.06
C MET A 767 114.08 -136.04 -85.64
#